data_AF-A0A940NV24-F1
#
_entry.id   AF-A0A940NV24-F1
#
_cell.length_a   1.000
_cell.length_b   1.000
_cell.length_c   1.000
_cell.angle_alpha   90.00
_cell.angle_beta   90.00
_cell.angle_gamma   90.00
#
_symmetry.space_group_name_H-M   'P 1'
#
loop_
_entity.id
_entity.type
_entity.pdbx_description
1 polymer ?
#
loop_
_entity_poly.entity_id
_entity_poly.type
_entity_poly.pdbx_seq_one_letter_code
_entity_poly.pdbx_strand_id
1 'polypeptide(L)'
;MHLKRTIAFLCSLTLTASCASILPATAEDAHCTPHVTMGIGSTSPSISATAEVYDLPAAFDLRTKGLVTRIKNQNPYGTCWAFATMSSLESNEVARDPHVDFSEWYMVHYANCGPIGYQEPEEDYLDIGGRTERLYAMMVNWVGPVPEADYPYCSGIPDFDRSLKELQQESAFHVTDMHRYDFNGNFQYEEEFRSDLRQQLKQAVYEGHVLYFDIDAAMFEYDVYDPVHASYYAPFDHKYTLQKEELENIQGHAMSIVGWDDDYPASNFHYTPEHDGAWLVKNSWDTTWGDDGFMWLSYDDYSFGIAAYFDMEEAARHDVLYELDDYSVCGVMQIEQEGDTEAHVANCFTAEEDTWITDVMVCCSTIDDDCEITVYSGLTGDSPVSGTPSAVTKAKLTHLDYQTITLDEPVFVKAGERFSVTAKLTGAQGAHIALECARMHPDQPVGYLPQSSTQYSFFIQTKEQIEASFHEKESYVSTDGQTWDDLYPIRHLTDSLDDELIVGNIGLKALGVTSGKVTFSDYHKTLPAGTEIALSTPEDAPIYYAVNGGEYRLYESPIIYEGGEQTITAYADTGEKKVFTQSYSQQKADLTTLSFSNADLKRPIDVLNEDDLYIAYDRTSPSKTYFIPTATGIITINGTEVPSGSRYYPDQTDPKQELEITISQEGLLPTTYTLQFERPDGELIPNGLWNATRDDSGEYMRGMSIYEFRDGNGRRKDMSTGETETFTYALTPDEQVVLTFADHAETYDYRQVIVEYEDFYDNSFVLFGETGDKIEFIYQNDRPLEESPSYSVPEIVEAVTGYFTEEQGKAPTEVVYTNSGNVEVYYGKKLYVTLIVSTQGHMWRMPADDEDPGREVPEECYKTALGDMNHDMTINASDAALILVEAASLGSGNPTTFGYAQRQSCDVNGDGVTNASDAASILIYAAAVGAGNKDVRLSDFRKN
;
A
#
# COMPACT_ATOMS: atom_id res chain seq x y z
N MET A 1 -52.15 15.92 -13.22
CA MET A 1 -52.34 16.63 -14.51
C MET A 1 -51.19 17.62 -14.63
N HIS A 2 -50.26 17.32 -15.55
CA HIS A 2 -49.17 18.11 -16.12
C HIS A 2 -48.61 19.39 -15.44
N LEU A 3 -47.31 19.31 -15.09
CA LEU A 3 -46.17 19.92 -15.80
C LEU A 3 -45.92 21.46 -15.72
N LYS A 4 -44.69 21.78 -15.27
CA LYS A 4 -43.74 22.84 -15.71
C LYS A 4 -43.43 24.02 -14.77
N ARG A 5 -42.16 24.00 -14.31
CA ARG A 5 -41.08 25.02 -14.44
C ARG A 5 -41.23 26.36 -13.71
N THR A 6 -40.20 27.07 -13.24
CA THR A 6 -38.78 26.90 -12.79
C THR A 6 -38.39 28.32 -12.30
N ILE A 7 -37.39 28.41 -11.42
CA ILE A 7 -36.51 29.56 -11.10
C ILE A 7 -36.97 30.51 -9.98
N ALA A 8 -36.29 30.42 -8.83
CA ALA A 8 -35.76 31.58 -8.10
C ALA A 8 -34.56 31.17 -7.24
N PHE A 9 -33.46 31.90 -7.41
CA PHE A 9 -32.15 31.78 -6.78
C PHE A 9 -32.04 32.82 -5.64
N LEU A 10 -31.16 32.53 -4.67
CA LEU A 10 -30.45 33.39 -3.69
C LEU A 10 -31.01 33.67 -2.28
N CYS A 11 -30.14 33.26 -1.35
CA CYS A 11 -29.72 33.86 -0.08
C CYS A 11 -30.49 33.55 1.21
N SER A 12 -29.89 32.60 1.96
CA SER A 12 -29.45 32.69 3.36
C SER A 12 -30.44 33.27 4.38
N LEU A 13 -30.98 32.39 5.22
CA LEU A 13 -31.46 32.73 6.56
C LEU A 13 -31.26 31.53 7.50
N THR A 14 -30.23 31.64 8.33
CA THR A 14 -30.07 30.94 9.60
C THR A 14 -31.32 31.17 10.46
N LEU A 15 -31.90 30.09 11.00
CA LEU A 15 -33.06 30.16 11.87
C LEU A 15 -32.77 29.43 13.18
N THR A 16 -32.23 30.20 14.13
CA THR A 16 -32.27 29.93 15.57
C THR A 16 -33.72 29.80 16.04
N ALA A 17 -34.05 28.77 16.82
CA ALA A 17 -35.31 28.69 17.55
C ALA A 17 -35.05 28.37 19.03
N SER A 18 -34.76 29.42 19.80
CA SER A 18 -34.92 29.44 21.25
C SER A 18 -36.39 29.29 21.63
N CYS A 19 -36.71 28.45 22.62
CA CYS A 19 -38.02 28.48 23.27
C CYS A 19 -37.85 28.43 24.79
N ALA A 20 -37.66 29.60 25.39
CA ALA A 20 -37.83 29.81 26.82
C ALA A 20 -39.32 29.96 27.16
N SER A 21 -39.83 29.18 28.11
CA SER A 21 -41.06 29.53 28.82
C SER A 21 -40.93 29.23 30.32
N ILE A 22 -41.29 30.25 31.09
CA ILE A 22 -41.09 30.44 32.53
C ILE A 22 -42.26 29.85 33.33
N LEU A 23 -41.97 29.14 34.42
CA LEU A 23 -42.83 29.05 35.63
C LEU A 23 -41.96 29.04 36.91
N PRO A 24 -42.42 29.58 38.06
CA PRO A 24 -41.56 29.95 39.18
C PRO A 24 -41.36 28.84 40.24
N ALA A 25 -40.11 28.78 40.72
CA ALA A 25 -39.50 28.17 41.92
C ALA A 25 -40.35 27.41 42.97
N THR A 26 -39.80 26.27 43.41
CA THR A 26 -39.54 25.99 44.83
C THR A 26 -38.08 25.59 45.01
N ALA A 27 -37.39 26.25 45.93
CA ALA A 27 -35.98 26.05 46.25
C ALA A 27 -35.76 24.82 47.13
N GLU A 28 -34.86 23.94 46.73
CA GLU A 28 -33.86 23.22 47.53
C GLU A 28 -33.04 22.35 46.56
N ASP A 29 -31.74 22.17 46.84
CA ASP A 29 -30.70 21.50 46.05
C ASP A 29 -30.04 22.31 44.91
N ALA A 30 -29.27 23.34 45.31
CA ALA A 30 -28.23 23.93 44.49
C ALA A 30 -26.92 23.14 44.64
N HIS A 31 -26.72 22.15 43.77
CA HIS A 31 -25.38 21.73 43.35
C HIS A 31 -25.13 22.35 41.97
N CYS A 32 -24.15 23.25 41.89
CA CYS A 32 -23.66 23.79 40.63
C CYS A 32 -23.02 22.66 39.82
N THR A 33 -23.77 22.10 38.88
CA THR A 33 -23.22 21.35 37.75
C THR A 33 -23.04 22.34 36.59
N PRO A 34 -21.84 22.46 35.99
CA PRO A 34 -21.72 23.11 34.69
C PRO A 34 -22.59 22.35 33.67
N HIS A 35 -23.30 23.08 32.82
CA HIS A 35 -24.15 22.55 31.76
C HIS A 35 -23.30 22.33 30.49
N VAL A 36 -22.42 21.32 30.52
CA VAL A 36 -21.68 20.86 29.35
C VAL A 36 -22.68 20.54 28.24
N THR A 37 -22.67 21.34 27.17
CA THR A 37 -23.53 21.15 26.01
C THR A 37 -22.66 20.60 24.89
N MET A 38 -22.78 19.30 24.61
CA MET A 38 -22.13 18.70 23.45
C MET A 38 -23.00 18.96 22.22
N GLY A 39 -22.43 19.65 21.24
CA GLY A 39 -22.85 19.49 19.85
C GLY A 39 -22.01 18.37 19.24
N ILE A 40 -22.64 17.31 18.74
CA ILE A 40 -22.00 16.45 17.74
C ILE A 40 -22.17 17.18 16.41
N GLY A 41 -21.32 18.17 16.18
CA GLY A 41 -21.15 18.77 14.87
C GLY A 41 -20.00 18.08 14.18
N SER A 42 -20.17 17.67 12.92
CA SER A 42 -19.06 17.87 11.98
C SER A 42 -18.85 19.37 11.92
N THR A 43 -18.01 19.91 12.80
CA THR A 43 -17.51 21.27 12.63
C THR A 43 -16.60 21.20 11.43
N SER A 44 -17.21 21.42 10.27
CA SER A 44 -16.45 21.73 9.07
C SER A 44 -15.55 22.91 9.44
N PRO A 45 -14.22 22.79 9.29
CA PRO A 45 -13.34 23.92 9.56
C PRO A 45 -13.85 25.08 8.72
N SER A 46 -14.24 26.18 9.36
CA SER A 46 -14.42 27.42 8.62
C SER A 46 -13.02 27.92 8.32
N ILE A 47 -12.49 27.52 7.16
CA ILE A 47 -11.23 28.07 6.64
C ILE A 47 -11.42 29.59 6.61
N SER A 48 -10.69 30.29 7.48
CA SER A 48 -10.53 31.72 7.36
C SER A 48 -9.69 31.94 6.12
N ALA A 49 -10.36 32.12 4.97
CA ALA A 49 -9.73 32.36 3.68
C ALA A 49 -8.89 33.64 3.69
N THR A 50 -7.66 33.53 4.16
CA THR A 50 -6.54 34.22 3.54
C THR A 50 -5.91 33.20 2.62
N ALA A 51 -6.37 33.16 1.37
CA ALA A 51 -5.73 32.35 0.34
C ALA A 51 -4.24 32.69 0.30
N GLU A 52 -3.41 31.80 0.85
CA GLU A 52 -1.99 31.86 0.59
C GLU A 52 -1.81 31.65 -0.91
N VAL A 53 -0.98 32.49 -1.51
CA VAL A 53 -0.68 32.35 -2.94
C VAL A 53 0.36 31.26 -3.06
N TYR A 54 -0.11 30.02 -3.25
CA TYR A 54 0.74 28.89 -3.59
C TYR A 54 1.33 29.08 -5.00
N ASP A 55 2.65 29.30 -5.11
CA ASP A 55 3.36 29.40 -6.40
C ASP A 55 3.78 27.99 -6.86
N LEU A 56 2.78 27.13 -7.09
CA LEU A 56 2.97 25.72 -7.44
C LEU A 56 2.96 25.51 -8.97
N PRO A 57 3.73 24.53 -9.50
CA PRO A 57 3.69 24.19 -10.91
C PRO A 57 2.35 23.55 -11.31
N ALA A 58 1.97 23.70 -12.58
CA ALA A 58 0.75 23.07 -13.11
C ALA A 58 0.79 21.54 -13.06
N ALA A 59 1.97 20.94 -13.09
CA ALA A 59 2.17 19.50 -12.93
C ALA A 59 3.41 19.20 -12.11
N PHE A 60 3.35 18.13 -11.33
CA PHE A 60 4.45 17.67 -10.49
C PHE A 60 4.35 16.16 -10.26
N ASP A 61 5.49 15.47 -10.26
CA ASP A 61 5.57 14.02 -10.14
C ASP A 61 6.76 13.64 -9.24
N LEU A 62 6.49 13.12 -8.04
CA LEU A 62 7.53 12.70 -7.09
C LEU A 62 8.39 11.56 -7.61
N ARG A 63 7.89 10.73 -8.54
CA ARG A 63 8.69 9.64 -9.15
C ARG A 63 9.88 10.19 -9.90
N THR A 64 9.70 11.33 -10.57
CA THR A 64 10.79 12.02 -11.30
C THR A 64 11.85 12.63 -10.36
N LYS A 65 11.59 12.65 -9.06
CA LYS A 65 12.52 13.08 -8.00
C LYS A 65 13.13 11.92 -7.24
N GLY A 66 12.76 10.67 -7.54
CA GLY A 66 13.18 9.50 -6.76
C GLY A 66 12.63 9.48 -5.34
N LEU A 67 11.52 10.18 -5.08
CA LEU A 67 10.90 10.30 -3.76
C LEU A 67 9.67 9.39 -3.60
N VAL A 68 9.59 8.33 -4.38
CA VAL A 68 8.50 7.34 -4.32
C VAL A 68 9.12 5.95 -4.30
N THR A 69 8.85 5.20 -3.24
CA THR A 69 9.25 3.80 -3.10
C THR A 69 8.51 2.91 -4.10
N ARG A 70 8.98 1.67 -4.28
CA ARG A 70 8.41 0.71 -5.23
C ARG A 70 6.92 0.41 -4.99
N ILE A 71 6.25 -0.06 -6.04
CA ILE A 71 4.89 -0.61 -5.95
C ILE A 71 4.96 -1.96 -5.25
N LYS A 72 4.11 -2.17 -4.25
CA LYS A 72 3.99 -3.44 -3.52
C LYS A 72 2.69 -4.18 -3.92
N ASN A 73 2.44 -5.35 -3.32
CA ASN A 73 1.30 -6.19 -3.63
C ASN A 73 0.55 -6.66 -2.37
N GLN A 74 -0.66 -6.17 -2.15
CA GLN A 74 -1.52 -6.54 -1.01
C GLN A 74 -2.27 -7.87 -1.18
N ASN A 75 -2.25 -8.47 -2.37
CA ASN A 75 -3.00 -9.71 -2.63
C ASN A 75 -2.52 -10.82 -1.67
N PRO A 76 -3.44 -11.56 -1.01
CA PRO A 76 -4.88 -11.65 -1.27
C PRO A 76 -5.80 -10.82 -0.37
N TYR A 77 -5.25 -9.95 0.49
CA TYR A 77 -6.02 -9.39 1.60
C TYR A 77 -6.56 -7.97 1.38
N GLY A 78 -7.63 -7.64 2.09
CA GLY A 78 -8.24 -6.30 2.20
C GLY A 78 -7.42 -5.29 3.01
N THR A 79 -6.12 -5.14 2.70
CA THR A 79 -5.13 -4.42 3.54
C THR A 79 -4.57 -3.13 2.92
N CYS A 80 -5.22 -2.59 1.88
CA CYS A 80 -4.79 -1.39 1.16
C CYS A 80 -4.48 -0.18 2.06
N TRP A 81 -5.23 -0.02 3.15
CA TRP A 81 -5.05 1.00 4.17
C TRP A 81 -3.65 0.97 4.83
N ALA A 82 -3.10 -0.22 5.07
CA ALA A 82 -1.75 -0.37 5.63
C ALA A 82 -0.68 0.01 4.60
N PHE A 83 -0.84 -0.43 3.34
CA PHE A 83 0.07 -0.07 2.23
C PHE A 83 0.10 1.44 1.97
N ALA A 84 -1.07 2.10 1.95
CA ALA A 84 -1.15 3.54 1.77
C ALA A 84 -0.48 4.31 2.91
N THR A 85 -0.63 3.81 4.15
CA THR A 85 0.01 4.40 5.35
C THR A 85 1.53 4.22 5.32
N MET A 86 2.01 2.99 5.05
CA MET A 86 3.45 2.71 4.93
C MET A 86 4.07 3.54 3.81
N SER A 87 3.40 3.66 2.66
CA SER A 87 3.92 4.49 1.56
C SER A 87 4.01 5.97 1.94
N SER A 88 3.17 6.47 2.85
CA SER A 88 3.28 7.83 3.38
C SER A 88 4.47 7.96 4.33
N LEU A 89 4.62 7.04 5.28
CA LEU A 89 5.73 7.01 6.24
C LEU A 89 7.09 6.89 5.53
N GLU A 90 7.20 5.99 4.55
CA GLU A 90 8.41 5.79 3.73
C GLU A 90 8.87 7.08 3.03
N SER A 91 7.97 8.02 2.73
CA SER A 91 8.35 9.29 2.09
C SER A 91 9.23 10.19 2.96
N ASN A 92 9.21 10.00 4.29
CA ASN A 92 10.12 10.69 5.21
C ASN A 92 11.58 10.23 5.04
N GLU A 93 11.78 8.97 4.63
CA GLU A 93 13.10 8.32 4.64
C GLU A 93 13.65 8.04 3.24
N VAL A 94 12.82 7.96 2.21
CA VAL A 94 13.24 7.55 0.85
C VAL A 94 14.39 8.39 0.28
N ALA A 95 14.51 9.66 0.67
CA ALA A 95 15.63 10.51 0.26
C ALA A 95 16.97 10.12 0.91
N ARG A 96 16.92 9.49 2.09
CA ARG A 96 18.05 9.04 2.89
C ARG A 96 18.36 7.57 2.66
N ASP A 97 17.33 6.74 2.64
CA ASP A 97 17.36 5.33 2.32
C ASP A 97 16.41 5.04 1.14
N PRO A 98 16.93 5.02 -0.11
CA PRO A 98 16.12 4.72 -1.29
C PRO A 98 15.43 3.35 -1.26
N HIS A 99 15.85 2.47 -0.36
CA HIS A 99 15.33 1.11 -0.18
C HIS A 99 14.50 0.95 1.09
N VAL A 100 14.10 2.05 1.74
CA VAL A 100 13.20 2.01 2.90
C VAL A 100 11.94 1.22 2.54
N ASP A 101 11.60 0.27 3.39
CA ASP A 101 10.51 -0.68 3.18
C ASP A 101 9.93 -1.08 4.53
N PHE A 102 8.79 -0.50 4.87
CA PHE A 102 8.12 -0.76 6.14
C PHE A 102 7.07 -1.86 6.03
N SER A 103 6.86 -2.58 7.15
CA SER A 103 5.99 -3.75 7.21
C SER A 103 4.52 -3.36 7.33
N GLU A 104 3.77 -3.61 6.26
CA GLU A 104 2.31 -3.58 6.32
C GLU A 104 1.76 -4.69 7.23
N TRP A 105 2.44 -5.85 7.26
CA TRP A 105 2.00 -7.02 8.02
C TRP A 105 1.92 -6.74 9.53
N TYR A 106 2.96 -6.09 10.06
CA TYR A 106 3.00 -5.65 11.46
C TYR A 106 1.81 -4.76 11.81
N MET A 107 1.55 -3.76 10.96
CA MET A 107 0.45 -2.82 11.14
C MET A 107 -0.91 -3.51 11.08
N VAL A 108 -1.17 -4.33 10.07
CA VAL A 108 -2.42 -5.08 9.90
C VAL A 108 -2.74 -5.89 11.16
N HIS A 109 -1.74 -6.55 11.71
CA HIS A 109 -1.88 -7.38 12.88
C HIS A 109 -2.10 -6.60 14.17
N TYR A 110 -1.28 -5.60 14.49
CA TYR A 110 -1.43 -4.88 15.77
C TYR A 110 -2.62 -3.91 15.79
N ALA A 111 -3.05 -3.42 14.63
CA ALA A 111 -4.29 -2.63 14.50
C ALA A 111 -5.55 -3.47 14.78
N ASN A 112 -5.49 -4.77 14.49
CA ASN A 112 -6.63 -5.67 14.64
C ASN A 112 -6.56 -6.56 15.87
N CYS A 113 -5.37 -6.91 16.37
CA CYS A 113 -5.17 -7.98 17.35
C CYS A 113 -4.15 -7.64 18.45
N GLY A 114 -3.80 -6.37 18.62
CA GLY A 114 -2.82 -5.91 19.62
C GLY A 114 -3.43 -5.25 20.87
N PRO A 115 -2.61 -4.68 21.76
CA PRO A 115 -3.07 -3.90 22.91
C PRO A 115 -3.91 -2.66 22.50
N ILE A 116 -3.69 -2.14 21.29
CA ILE A 116 -4.46 -1.03 20.67
C ILE A 116 -5.59 -1.56 19.74
N GLY A 117 -5.59 -2.86 19.43
CA GLY A 117 -6.49 -3.52 18.48
C GLY A 117 -7.75 -4.14 19.12
N TYR A 118 -8.48 -4.98 18.38
CA TYR A 118 -9.56 -5.77 18.94
C TYR A 118 -8.99 -6.87 19.85
N GLN A 119 -9.54 -7.01 21.05
CA GLN A 119 -9.14 -8.07 21.99
C GLN A 119 -9.61 -9.47 21.55
N GLU A 120 -10.40 -9.58 20.47
CA GLU A 120 -10.85 -10.85 19.86
C GLU A 120 -10.87 -10.69 18.33
N PRO A 121 -9.92 -11.27 17.58
CA PRO A 121 -10.00 -11.26 16.12
C PRO A 121 -11.24 -12.04 15.66
N GLU A 122 -12.05 -11.43 14.79
CA GLU A 122 -12.93 -12.21 13.92
C GLU A 122 -12.08 -13.20 13.11
N GLU A 123 -12.60 -14.37 12.75
CA GLU A 123 -11.83 -15.43 12.06
C GLU A 123 -11.23 -14.95 10.71
N ASP A 124 -11.61 -13.77 10.21
CA ASP A 124 -11.24 -13.19 8.90
C ASP A 124 -10.82 -11.70 8.94
N TYR A 125 -10.17 -11.24 10.01
CA TYR A 125 -9.80 -9.81 10.17
C TYR A 125 -8.82 -9.25 9.11
N LEU A 126 -8.26 -10.09 8.23
CA LEU A 126 -7.41 -9.64 7.13
C LEU A 126 -8.23 -9.02 6.00
N ASP A 127 -9.53 -9.35 5.90
CA ASP A 127 -10.42 -8.92 4.81
C ASP A 127 -11.55 -7.97 5.28
N ILE A 128 -11.61 -7.63 6.57
CA ILE A 128 -12.60 -6.67 7.09
C ILE A 128 -12.31 -5.20 6.73
N GLY A 129 -11.18 -4.94 6.06
CA GLY A 129 -10.69 -3.59 5.77
C GLY A 129 -10.08 -2.89 6.98
N GLY A 130 -9.58 -1.67 6.77
CA GLY A 130 -9.00 -0.84 7.83
C GLY A 130 -9.85 0.37 8.15
N ARG A 131 -9.77 0.83 9.40
CA ARG A 131 -10.31 2.14 9.81
C ARG A 131 -9.14 3.07 10.12
N THR A 132 -9.12 4.21 9.45
CA THR A 132 -8.01 5.18 9.44
C THR A 132 -7.69 5.71 10.85
N GLU A 133 -8.68 5.80 11.72
CA GLU A 133 -8.51 6.28 13.10
C GLU A 133 -7.69 5.31 13.98
N ARG A 134 -7.76 3.98 13.73
CA ARG A 134 -6.92 3.02 14.46
C ARG A 134 -5.46 3.08 14.04
N LEU A 135 -5.25 3.29 12.74
CA LEU A 135 -3.92 3.56 12.21
C LEU A 135 -3.31 4.76 12.90
N TYR A 136 -4.08 5.84 12.98
CA TYR A 136 -3.65 7.08 13.61
C TYR A 136 -3.26 6.86 15.07
N ALA A 137 -4.08 6.13 15.84
CA ALA A 137 -3.77 5.78 17.23
C ALA A 137 -2.47 4.99 17.37
N MET A 138 -2.23 3.99 16.53
CA MET A 138 -0.97 3.23 16.56
C MET A 138 0.23 4.13 16.28
N MET A 139 0.13 5.01 15.28
CA MET A 139 1.24 5.86 14.86
C MET A 139 1.63 6.84 15.97
N VAL A 140 0.66 7.55 16.55
CA VAL A 140 0.93 8.55 17.61
C VAL A 140 1.23 7.93 18.98
N ASN A 141 0.98 6.63 19.15
CA ASN A 141 1.40 5.84 20.32
C ASN A 141 2.72 5.09 20.05
N TRP A 142 3.44 5.45 18.97
CA TRP A 142 4.75 4.92 18.58
C TRP A 142 4.78 3.40 18.34
N VAL A 143 3.66 2.82 17.90
CA VAL A 143 3.59 1.41 17.52
C VAL A 143 3.91 1.26 16.02
N GLY A 144 5.19 1.08 15.73
CA GLY A 144 5.72 1.06 14.36
C GLY A 144 6.00 2.47 13.83
N PRO A 145 6.42 2.59 12.54
CA PRO A 145 6.63 1.49 11.58
C PRO A 145 7.87 0.64 11.90
N VAL A 146 7.86 -0.63 11.46
CA VAL A 146 9.01 -1.54 11.55
C VAL A 146 9.43 -2.00 10.14
N PRO A 147 10.68 -2.45 9.92
CA PRO A 147 11.12 -2.93 8.61
C PRO A 147 10.32 -4.15 8.12
N GLU A 148 10.01 -4.18 6.82
CA GLU A 148 9.36 -5.33 6.15
C GLU A 148 10.15 -6.63 6.31
N ALA A 149 11.48 -6.55 6.37
CA ALA A 149 12.35 -7.71 6.58
C ALA A 149 12.14 -8.40 7.94
N ASP A 150 11.68 -7.68 8.96
CA ASP A 150 11.43 -8.22 10.30
C ASP A 150 10.05 -8.89 10.38
N TYR A 151 9.06 -8.34 9.65
CA TYR A 151 7.70 -8.85 9.57
C TYR A 151 7.21 -8.91 8.10
N PRO A 152 7.69 -9.87 7.29
CA PRO A 152 7.34 -9.90 5.89
C PRO A 152 5.83 -10.09 5.67
N TYR A 153 5.30 -9.45 4.64
CA TYR A 153 3.90 -9.57 4.23
C TYR A 153 3.52 -11.02 3.91
N CYS A 154 2.32 -11.43 4.34
CA CYS A 154 1.84 -12.82 4.26
C CYS A 154 2.72 -13.85 5.01
N SER A 155 3.60 -13.42 5.93
CA SER A 155 4.37 -14.34 6.78
C SER A 155 3.59 -14.69 8.05
N GLY A 156 4.22 -15.38 9.01
CA GLY A 156 3.54 -15.89 10.21
C GLY A 156 2.80 -14.82 11.01
N ILE A 157 1.94 -15.26 11.93
CA ILE A 157 1.21 -14.37 12.83
C ILE A 157 2.16 -13.87 13.93
N PRO A 158 2.28 -12.55 14.16
CA PRO A 158 3.13 -11.99 15.22
C PRO A 158 2.57 -12.31 16.62
N ASP A 159 3.39 -12.10 17.65
CA ASP A 159 2.99 -12.34 19.04
C ASP A 159 2.07 -11.21 19.56
N PHE A 160 0.81 -11.54 19.82
CA PHE A 160 -0.19 -10.57 20.30
C PHE A 160 -0.11 -10.30 21.81
N ASP A 161 0.60 -11.12 22.59
CA ASP A 161 0.70 -10.97 24.05
C ASP A 161 1.69 -9.87 24.49
N ARG A 162 2.23 -9.11 23.54
CA ARG A 162 3.18 -8.02 23.81
C ARG A 162 2.48 -6.80 24.41
N SER A 163 3.12 -6.21 25.40
CA SER A 163 2.68 -4.94 26.01
C SER A 163 2.92 -3.76 25.07
N LEU A 164 2.16 -2.68 25.26
CA LEU A 164 2.32 -1.44 24.49
C LEU A 164 3.77 -0.92 24.53
N LYS A 165 4.39 -0.95 25.72
CA LYS A 165 5.78 -0.52 25.90
C LYS A 165 6.80 -1.38 25.16
N GLU A 166 6.54 -2.67 24.99
CA GLU A 166 7.40 -3.55 24.16
C GLU A 166 7.28 -3.18 22.68
N LEU A 167 6.06 -2.95 22.19
CA LEU A 167 5.82 -2.53 20.81
C LEU A 167 6.45 -1.17 20.48
N GLN A 168 6.37 -0.22 21.41
CA GLN A 168 6.98 1.11 21.28
C GLN A 168 8.51 1.04 21.12
N GLN A 169 9.14 0.03 21.70
CA GLN A 169 10.60 -0.13 21.66
C GLN A 169 11.12 -0.83 20.39
N GLU A 170 10.22 -1.38 19.57
CA GLU A 170 10.59 -2.07 18.33
C GLU A 170 10.78 -1.12 17.15
N SER A 171 10.12 0.04 17.20
CA SER A 171 10.20 1.01 16.13
C SER A 171 11.53 1.76 16.16
N ALA A 172 12.18 1.89 15.01
CA ALA A 172 13.31 2.80 14.85
C ALA A 172 12.86 4.24 14.61
N PHE A 173 11.58 4.45 14.31
CA PHE A 173 10.99 5.74 13.96
C PHE A 173 9.71 5.99 14.74
N HIS A 174 9.50 7.23 15.17
CA HIS A 174 8.34 7.66 15.94
C HIS A 174 7.61 8.74 15.17
N VAL A 175 6.30 8.57 14.97
CA VAL A 175 5.47 9.62 14.37
C VAL A 175 5.32 10.77 15.38
N THR A 176 5.51 11.99 14.89
CA THR A 176 5.43 13.23 15.69
C THR A 176 4.24 14.09 15.30
N ASP A 177 3.88 14.07 14.02
CA ASP A 177 2.81 14.91 13.50
C ASP A 177 1.96 14.12 12.51
N MET A 178 0.67 14.40 12.53
CA MET A 178 -0.30 13.79 11.63
C MET A 178 -1.14 14.89 11.01
N HIS A 179 -1.13 14.96 9.69
CA HIS A 179 -1.81 16.00 8.93
C HIS A 179 -3.03 15.41 8.24
N ARG A 180 -4.23 15.75 8.70
CA ARG A 180 -5.47 15.26 8.10
C ARG A 180 -6.21 16.32 7.30
N TYR A 181 -6.81 15.89 6.20
CA TYR A 181 -7.59 16.67 5.25
C TYR A 181 -8.93 15.98 5.00
N ASP A 182 -10.00 16.54 5.55
CA ASP A 182 -11.34 15.96 5.45
C ASP A 182 -12.10 16.46 4.21
N PHE A 183 -12.53 15.53 3.36
CA PHE A 183 -13.41 15.82 2.23
C PHE A 183 -14.89 15.64 2.57
N ASN A 184 -15.24 15.00 3.69
CA ASN A 184 -16.60 14.59 4.05
C ASN A 184 -17.48 15.67 4.74
N GLY A 185 -17.23 16.97 4.49
CA GLY A 185 -17.93 18.09 5.14
C GLY A 185 -19.23 18.57 4.46
N ASN A 186 -20.00 19.44 5.13
CA ASN A 186 -21.19 20.09 4.51
C ASN A 186 -20.82 20.97 3.31
N PHE A 187 -19.57 21.42 3.23
CA PHE A 187 -19.00 22.26 2.17
C PHE A 187 -18.25 21.47 1.09
N GLN A 188 -18.29 20.13 1.12
CA GLN A 188 -17.59 19.25 0.17
C GLN A 188 -17.97 19.49 -1.31
N TYR A 189 -19.11 20.13 -1.54
CA TYR A 189 -19.64 20.49 -2.86
C TYR A 189 -19.28 21.93 -3.29
N GLU A 190 -18.65 22.72 -2.43
CA GLU A 190 -18.26 24.10 -2.75
C GLU A 190 -16.90 24.11 -3.45
N GLU A 191 -16.87 24.58 -4.70
CA GLU A 191 -15.66 24.57 -5.51
C GLU A 191 -14.52 25.40 -4.91
N GLU A 192 -14.82 26.48 -4.19
CA GLU A 192 -13.82 27.28 -3.49
C GLU A 192 -13.13 26.47 -2.38
N PHE A 193 -13.90 25.71 -1.59
CA PHE A 193 -13.37 24.83 -0.54
C PHE A 193 -12.53 23.70 -1.13
N ARG A 194 -13.05 23.00 -2.15
CA ARG A 194 -12.30 21.94 -2.84
C ARG A 194 -11.01 22.48 -3.47
N SER A 195 -11.07 23.68 -4.05
CA SER A 195 -9.89 24.30 -4.65
C SER A 195 -8.81 24.61 -3.63
N ASP A 196 -9.17 25.14 -2.45
CA ASP A 196 -8.19 25.43 -1.40
C ASP A 196 -7.55 24.14 -0.87
N LEU A 197 -8.38 23.12 -0.60
CA LEU A 197 -7.93 21.80 -0.16
C LEU A 197 -6.98 21.15 -1.19
N ARG A 198 -7.31 21.22 -2.49
CA ARG A 198 -6.41 20.75 -3.55
C ARG A 198 -5.06 21.47 -3.51
N GLN A 199 -5.02 22.77 -3.23
CA GLN A 199 -3.74 23.49 -3.16
C GLN A 199 -2.91 23.07 -1.94
N GLN A 200 -3.55 22.86 -0.78
CA GLN A 200 -2.87 22.34 0.41
C GLN A 200 -2.26 20.95 0.16
N LEU A 201 -3.02 20.05 -0.46
CA LEU A 201 -2.50 18.72 -0.82
C LEU A 201 -1.37 18.79 -1.84
N LYS A 202 -1.47 19.66 -2.85
CA LYS A 202 -0.37 19.88 -3.80
C LYS A 202 0.88 20.42 -3.11
N GLN A 203 0.73 21.32 -2.14
CA GLN A 203 1.85 21.84 -1.37
C GLN A 203 2.57 20.72 -0.62
N ALA A 204 1.83 19.86 0.09
CA ALA A 204 2.41 18.72 0.79
C ALA A 204 3.14 17.76 -0.17
N VAL A 205 2.53 17.44 -1.33
CA VAL A 205 3.19 16.62 -2.37
C VAL A 205 4.44 17.32 -2.92
N TYR A 206 4.39 18.64 -3.13
CA TYR A 206 5.53 19.43 -3.62
C TYR A 206 6.70 19.44 -2.65
N GLU A 207 6.42 19.40 -1.34
CA GLU A 207 7.38 19.35 -0.24
C GLU A 207 8.03 17.96 -0.09
N GLY A 208 7.51 16.94 -0.78
CA GLY A 208 8.08 15.59 -0.79
C GLY A 208 7.20 14.54 -0.14
N HIS A 209 6.05 14.91 0.42
CA HIS A 209 5.18 13.99 1.15
C HIS A 209 4.35 13.14 0.19
N VAL A 210 4.31 11.84 0.46
CA VAL A 210 3.34 10.92 -0.15
C VAL A 210 2.10 10.88 0.74
N LEU A 211 0.93 11.16 0.17
CA LEU A 211 -0.29 11.32 0.97
C LEU A 211 -1.11 10.04 0.92
N TYR A 212 -1.46 9.47 2.08
CA TYR A 212 -2.57 8.52 2.19
C TYR A 212 -3.85 9.19 1.66
N PHE A 213 -4.66 8.46 0.90
CA PHE A 213 -6.03 8.86 0.65
C PHE A 213 -6.95 7.65 0.49
N ASP A 214 -8.22 7.82 0.86
CA ASP A 214 -9.27 6.83 0.62
C ASP A 214 -10.36 7.33 -0.32
N ILE A 215 -10.94 6.37 -1.03
CA ILE A 215 -12.09 6.56 -1.90
C ILE A 215 -13.14 5.49 -1.64
N ASP A 216 -14.42 5.86 -1.77
CA ASP A 216 -15.49 4.88 -1.95
C ASP A 216 -15.38 4.26 -3.34
N ALA A 217 -14.57 3.21 -3.47
CA ALA A 217 -14.45 2.48 -4.71
C ALA A 217 -15.74 1.67 -4.95
N ALA A 218 -16.62 2.16 -5.81
CA ALA A 218 -17.48 1.24 -6.55
C ALA A 218 -16.49 0.35 -7.33
N MET A 219 -16.15 -0.81 -6.76
CA MET A 219 -15.04 -1.66 -7.18
C MET A 219 -15.21 -2.03 -8.64
N PHE A 220 -14.56 -1.26 -9.51
CA PHE A 220 -14.14 -1.62 -10.87
C PHE A 220 -15.11 -2.51 -11.68
N GLU A 221 -16.42 -2.33 -11.49
CA GLU A 221 -17.39 -2.71 -12.51
C GLU A 221 -17.07 -1.84 -13.73
N TYR A 222 -16.97 -2.50 -14.88
CA TYR A 222 -16.19 -2.18 -16.08
C TYR A 222 -16.31 -0.76 -16.69
N ASP A 223 -17.05 0.18 -16.11
CA ASP A 223 -17.37 1.47 -16.70
C ASP A 223 -16.77 2.71 -15.99
N VAL A 224 -16.13 2.66 -14.80
CA VAL A 224 -15.51 3.89 -14.19
C VAL A 224 -14.00 4.02 -14.38
N TYR A 225 -13.32 2.91 -14.68
CA TYR A 225 -11.89 2.86 -14.91
C TYR A 225 -11.58 2.70 -16.41
N ASP A 226 -10.72 3.56 -16.94
CA ASP A 226 -10.22 3.45 -18.31
C ASP A 226 -8.86 2.71 -18.31
N PRO A 227 -8.80 1.48 -18.85
CA PRO A 227 -7.57 0.69 -18.88
C PRO A 227 -6.57 1.16 -19.94
N VAL A 228 -6.97 2.03 -20.87
CA VAL A 228 -6.08 2.52 -21.94
C VAL A 228 -5.17 3.62 -21.40
N HIS A 229 -5.71 4.51 -20.58
CA HIS A 229 -4.99 5.62 -19.98
C HIS A 229 -4.65 5.38 -18.51
N ALA A 230 -5.04 4.24 -17.95
CA ALA A 230 -4.97 3.94 -16.52
C ALA A 230 -5.54 5.12 -15.71
N SER A 231 -6.82 5.42 -15.92
CA SER A 231 -7.45 6.57 -15.27
C SER A 231 -8.81 6.23 -14.68
N TYR A 232 -9.16 6.91 -13.60
CA TYR A 232 -10.36 6.66 -12.81
C TYR A 232 -11.14 7.94 -12.59
N TYR A 233 -12.44 7.86 -12.82
CA TYR A 233 -13.39 8.90 -12.42
C TYR A 233 -14.78 8.30 -12.20
N ALA A 234 -15.29 8.44 -10.99
CA ALA A 234 -16.65 8.08 -10.62
C ALA A 234 -17.52 9.35 -10.48
N PRO A 235 -18.45 9.63 -11.43
CA PRO A 235 -19.31 10.80 -11.32
C PRO A 235 -20.35 10.61 -10.19
N PHE A 236 -20.75 11.72 -9.54
CA PHE A 236 -21.69 11.71 -8.40
C PHE A 236 -23.00 10.93 -8.67
N ASP A 237 -23.57 11.11 -9.86
CA ASP A 237 -24.83 10.45 -10.25
C ASP A 237 -24.68 8.93 -10.37
N HIS A 238 -23.46 8.40 -10.59
CA HIS A 238 -23.20 6.96 -10.72
C HIS A 238 -23.54 6.21 -9.43
N LYS A 239 -23.28 6.78 -8.25
CA LYS A 239 -23.69 6.19 -6.96
C LYS A 239 -25.22 6.05 -6.85
N TYR A 240 -25.99 6.97 -7.43
CA TYR A 240 -27.46 6.97 -7.34
C TYR A 240 -28.15 6.18 -8.45
N THR A 241 -27.41 5.75 -9.47
CA THR A 241 -27.93 4.84 -10.51
C THR A 241 -27.79 3.37 -10.14
N LEU A 242 -26.95 3.05 -9.16
CA LEU A 242 -26.77 1.69 -8.64
C LEU A 242 -28.05 1.22 -7.92
N GLN A 243 -28.46 -0.01 -8.19
CA GLN A 243 -29.51 -0.70 -7.45
C GLN A 243 -29.09 -0.88 -5.98
N LYS A 244 -30.07 -1.08 -5.11
CA LYS A 244 -29.82 -1.26 -3.67
C LYS A 244 -28.82 -2.40 -3.38
N GLU A 245 -28.89 -3.49 -4.15
CA GLU A 245 -27.97 -4.62 -4.03
C GLU A 245 -26.53 -4.30 -4.50
N GLU A 246 -26.36 -3.34 -5.43
CA GLU A 246 -25.04 -2.88 -5.93
C GLU A 246 -24.41 -1.86 -4.97
N LEU A 247 -25.24 -1.01 -4.33
CA LEU A 247 -24.83 -0.12 -3.24
C LEU A 247 -24.32 -0.86 -2.01
N GLU A 248 -24.88 -2.05 -1.72
CA GLU A 248 -24.45 -2.92 -0.61
C GLU A 248 -23.07 -3.58 -0.88
N ASN A 249 -22.52 -3.47 -2.11
CA ASN A 249 -21.24 -4.06 -2.53
C ASN A 249 -20.13 -3.01 -2.85
N ILE A 250 -20.38 -1.71 -2.64
CA ILE A 250 -19.33 -0.69 -2.78
C ILE A 250 -18.30 -0.92 -1.67
N GLN A 251 -17.03 -1.17 -2.03
CA GLN A 251 -15.94 -1.37 -1.08
C GLN A 251 -15.03 -0.15 -1.07
N GLY A 252 -14.54 0.27 0.09
CA GLY A 252 -13.53 1.33 0.14
C GLY A 252 -12.20 0.85 -0.47
N HIS A 253 -11.39 1.77 -1.00
CA HIS A 253 -10.00 1.50 -1.33
C HIS A 253 -9.11 2.66 -0.88
N ALA A 254 -7.92 2.35 -0.36
CA ALA A 254 -6.93 3.32 0.07
C ALA A 254 -5.67 3.22 -0.79
N MET A 255 -5.10 4.35 -1.16
CA MET A 255 -3.96 4.48 -2.06
C MET A 255 -3.12 5.68 -1.64
N SER A 256 -2.10 6.04 -2.43
CA SER A 256 -1.27 7.20 -2.14
C SER A 256 -1.21 8.22 -3.28
N ILE A 257 -1.37 9.51 -2.97
CA ILE A 257 -1.15 10.62 -3.91
C ILE A 257 0.35 10.89 -3.99
N VAL A 258 0.90 10.88 -5.20
CA VAL A 258 2.34 11.08 -5.45
C VAL A 258 2.64 12.18 -6.48
N GLY A 259 1.62 12.86 -6.98
CA GLY A 259 1.78 13.89 -7.99
C GLY A 259 0.45 14.40 -8.51
N TRP A 260 0.51 15.31 -9.47
CA TRP A 260 -0.66 15.88 -10.12
C TRP A 260 -0.33 16.47 -11.50
N ASP A 261 -1.36 16.68 -12.30
CA ASP A 261 -1.31 17.43 -13.56
C ASP A 261 -2.64 18.18 -13.76
N ASP A 262 -2.59 19.52 -13.70
CA ASP A 262 -3.73 20.42 -13.88
C ASP A 262 -4.31 20.39 -15.30
N ASP A 263 -3.50 20.00 -16.28
CA ASP A 263 -3.88 19.95 -17.70
C ASP A 263 -4.18 18.49 -18.15
N TYR A 264 -4.29 17.54 -17.22
CA TYR A 264 -4.59 16.14 -17.56
C TYR A 264 -5.96 16.04 -18.26
N PRO A 265 -6.04 15.56 -19.52
CA PRO A 265 -7.25 15.69 -20.32
C PRO A 265 -8.45 14.92 -19.74
N ALA A 266 -9.58 15.60 -19.58
CA ALA A 266 -10.86 14.99 -19.21
C ALA A 266 -11.29 13.88 -20.19
N SER A 267 -10.85 13.94 -21.45
CA SER A 267 -11.12 12.92 -22.46
C SER A 267 -10.41 11.57 -22.24
N ASN A 268 -9.45 11.51 -21.32
CA ASN A 268 -8.72 10.27 -21.02
C ASN A 268 -9.49 9.33 -20.08
N PHE A 269 -10.52 9.85 -19.40
CA PHE A 269 -11.37 9.08 -18.50
C PHE A 269 -12.54 8.45 -19.25
N HIS A 270 -13.01 7.28 -18.77
CA HIS A 270 -14.17 6.59 -19.36
C HIS A 270 -15.42 7.48 -19.33
N TYR A 271 -15.75 8.01 -18.15
CA TYR A 271 -16.67 9.12 -18.00
C TYR A 271 -15.89 10.42 -18.08
N THR A 272 -16.36 11.38 -18.88
CA THR A 272 -15.67 12.66 -19.00
C THR A 272 -16.00 13.55 -17.80
N PRO A 273 -15.03 13.92 -16.93
CA PRO A 273 -15.22 14.91 -15.89
C PRO A 273 -15.54 16.29 -16.48
N GLU A 274 -16.00 17.22 -15.63
CA GLU A 274 -16.34 18.57 -16.07
C GLU A 274 -15.08 19.39 -16.42
N HIS A 275 -13.98 19.10 -15.73
CA HIS A 275 -12.71 19.81 -15.86
C HIS A 275 -11.56 18.86 -16.22
N ASP A 276 -10.57 19.40 -16.92
CA ASP A 276 -9.25 18.78 -16.98
C ASP A 276 -8.61 18.84 -15.57
N GLY A 277 -7.66 17.95 -15.31
CA GLY A 277 -6.92 17.92 -14.06
C GLY A 277 -7.07 16.61 -13.29
N ALA A 278 -5.93 16.07 -12.85
CA ALA A 278 -5.90 14.78 -12.15
C ALA A 278 -4.75 14.68 -11.14
N TRP A 279 -4.98 13.86 -10.12
CA TRP A 279 -3.96 13.34 -9.22
C TRP A 279 -3.27 12.14 -9.84
N LEU A 280 -1.96 12.03 -9.67
CA LEU A 280 -1.21 10.81 -9.93
C LEU A 280 -1.18 9.99 -8.64
N VAL A 281 -1.66 8.74 -8.71
CA VAL A 281 -1.82 7.89 -7.52
C VAL A 281 -1.06 6.57 -7.66
N LYS A 282 -0.46 6.14 -6.55
CA LYS A 282 0.28 4.89 -6.35
C LYS A 282 -0.66 3.86 -5.74
N ASN A 283 -0.79 2.69 -6.36
CA ASN A 283 -1.60 1.58 -5.88
C ASN A 283 -0.74 0.47 -5.25
N SER A 284 -1.38 -0.55 -4.68
CA SER A 284 -0.77 -1.69 -3.97
C SER A 284 -1.12 -3.04 -4.63
N TRP A 285 -1.29 -3.07 -5.96
CA TRP A 285 -1.72 -4.26 -6.72
C TRP A 285 -0.65 -4.78 -7.68
N ASP A 286 0.62 -4.61 -7.30
CA ASP A 286 1.75 -4.86 -8.18
C ASP A 286 1.75 -3.93 -9.41
N THR A 287 2.90 -3.89 -10.06
CA THR A 287 3.21 -3.16 -11.28
C THR A 287 2.52 -3.71 -12.54
N THR A 288 1.95 -4.92 -12.49
CA THR A 288 1.25 -5.50 -13.66
C THR A 288 -0.06 -4.78 -13.97
N TRP A 289 -0.63 -4.14 -12.94
CA TRP A 289 -1.86 -3.37 -12.98
C TRP A 289 -1.60 -1.89 -13.36
N GLY A 290 -2.58 -1.24 -13.98
CA GLY A 290 -2.49 0.19 -14.32
C GLY A 290 -1.35 0.56 -15.28
N ASP A 291 -0.81 1.75 -15.10
CA ASP A 291 0.43 2.23 -15.71
C ASP A 291 1.59 1.95 -14.74
N ASP A 292 2.06 0.70 -14.76
CA ASP A 292 3.13 0.20 -13.90
C ASP A 292 2.84 0.36 -12.39
N GLY A 293 1.59 0.10 -11.99
CA GLY A 293 1.07 0.22 -10.62
C GLY A 293 0.49 1.59 -10.26
N PHE A 294 0.54 2.55 -11.19
CA PHE A 294 -0.02 3.89 -11.01
C PHE A 294 -1.28 4.09 -11.84
N MET A 295 -2.07 5.12 -11.47
CA MET A 295 -3.18 5.61 -12.28
C MET A 295 -3.39 7.12 -12.10
N TRP A 296 -4.21 7.70 -12.97
CA TRP A 296 -4.68 9.09 -12.85
C TRP A 296 -6.09 9.14 -12.26
N LEU A 297 -6.29 9.92 -11.21
CA LEU A 297 -7.58 10.12 -10.54
C LEU A 297 -8.06 11.55 -10.76
N SER A 298 -9.24 11.73 -11.36
CA SER A 298 -9.79 13.06 -11.64
C SER A 298 -9.95 13.91 -10.37
N TYR A 299 -9.68 15.22 -10.46
CA TYR A 299 -10.01 16.18 -9.40
C TYR A 299 -11.52 16.31 -9.12
N ASP A 300 -12.33 15.98 -10.12
CA ASP A 300 -13.79 16.02 -10.04
C ASP A 300 -14.35 14.78 -9.35
N ASP A 301 -13.52 13.79 -9.01
CA ASP A 301 -13.99 12.59 -8.31
C ASP A 301 -14.63 12.95 -6.97
N TYR A 302 -15.79 12.36 -6.74
CA TYR A 302 -16.64 12.69 -5.61
C TYR A 302 -16.42 11.76 -4.41
N SER A 303 -15.75 10.63 -4.61
CA SER A 303 -15.65 9.56 -3.63
C SER A 303 -14.55 9.76 -2.58
N PHE A 304 -13.80 10.87 -2.63
CA PHE A 304 -12.77 11.22 -1.66
C PHE A 304 -13.33 11.30 -0.23
N GLY A 305 -12.78 10.48 0.68
CA GLY A 305 -13.12 10.55 2.10
C GLY A 305 -12.15 11.42 2.89
N ILE A 306 -10.93 10.92 3.08
CA ILE A 306 -9.84 11.54 3.85
C ILE A 306 -8.55 11.48 3.04
N ALA A 307 -7.75 12.54 3.11
CA ALA A 307 -6.33 12.48 2.78
C ALA A 307 -5.50 12.79 4.03
N ALA A 308 -4.32 12.17 4.16
CA ALA A 308 -3.43 12.42 5.28
C ALA A 308 -1.95 12.17 4.94
N TYR A 309 -1.05 12.75 5.72
CA TYR A 309 0.35 12.33 5.78
C TYR A 309 0.89 12.43 7.20
N PHE A 310 2.03 11.80 7.42
CA PHE A 310 2.66 11.66 8.73
C PHE A 310 4.09 12.15 8.67
N ASP A 311 4.47 12.99 9.63
CA ASP A 311 5.88 13.28 9.88
C ASP A 311 6.39 12.33 10.96
N MET A 312 7.60 11.83 10.76
CA MET A 312 8.25 10.96 11.72
C MET A 312 9.70 11.33 11.92
N GLU A 313 10.24 10.87 13.04
CA GLU A 313 11.62 11.09 13.42
C GLU A 313 12.26 9.81 13.94
N GLU A 314 13.59 9.76 14.05
CA GLU A 314 14.23 8.61 14.68
C GLU A 314 13.93 8.52 16.18
N ALA A 315 13.59 7.31 16.63
CA ALA A 315 13.24 6.98 18.02
C ALA A 315 14.31 7.39 19.04
N ALA A 316 15.56 7.58 18.61
CA ALA A 316 16.62 8.03 19.48
C ALA A 316 16.48 9.51 19.91
N ARG A 317 15.66 10.33 19.23
CA ARG A 317 15.41 11.74 19.59
C ARG A 317 14.65 11.86 20.91
N HIS A 318 13.53 11.15 21.05
CA HIS A 318 12.77 11.03 22.29
C HIS A 318 12.67 9.57 22.73
N ASP A 319 13.21 9.27 23.92
CA ASP A 319 13.16 7.91 24.49
C ASP A 319 12.03 7.72 25.52
N VAL A 320 11.26 8.77 25.77
CA VAL A 320 10.14 8.73 26.72
C VAL A 320 8.90 9.36 26.08
N LEU A 321 7.80 8.61 26.08
CA LEU A 321 6.45 9.08 25.78
C LEU A 321 5.60 8.94 27.04
N TYR A 322 4.96 10.04 27.45
CA TYR A 322 3.90 10.04 28.44
C TYR A 322 2.58 10.26 27.74
N GLU A 323 1.75 9.22 27.75
CA GLU A 323 0.43 9.20 27.13
C GLU A 323 -0.61 8.60 28.08
N LEU A 324 -1.87 8.93 27.82
CA LEU A 324 -3.03 8.41 28.54
C LEU A 324 -4.13 7.91 27.59
N ASP A 325 -4.02 8.29 26.32
CA ASP A 325 -4.87 7.92 25.21
C ASP A 325 -4.31 6.67 24.53
N ASP A 326 -4.85 5.50 24.92
CA ASP A 326 -4.47 4.20 24.38
C ASP A 326 -5.09 3.97 22.98
N TYR A 327 -6.15 4.72 22.64
CA TYR A 327 -6.92 4.56 21.43
C TYR A 327 -7.13 5.90 20.70
N SER A 328 -7.73 5.83 19.50
CA SER A 328 -7.96 7.04 18.69
C SER A 328 -8.73 8.13 19.42
N VAL A 329 -8.22 9.34 19.35
CA VAL A 329 -8.98 10.52 19.73
C VAL A 329 -10.03 10.81 18.64
N CYS A 330 -11.26 10.35 18.85
CA CYS A 330 -12.36 10.43 17.85
C CYS A 330 -13.52 11.35 18.27
N GLY A 331 -13.43 11.98 19.44
CA GLY A 331 -14.45 12.88 19.98
C GLY A 331 -13.99 14.32 20.00
N VAL A 332 -14.94 15.23 19.74
CA VAL A 332 -14.75 16.66 19.98
C VAL A 332 -15.74 17.12 21.05
N MET A 333 -15.22 17.65 22.15
CA MET A 333 -16.01 18.29 23.20
C MET A 333 -15.87 19.80 23.10
N GLN A 334 -17.00 20.51 23.17
CA GLN A 334 -17.03 21.97 23.29
C GLN A 334 -17.28 22.37 24.75
N ILE A 335 -16.40 23.18 25.32
CA ILE A 335 -16.60 23.74 26.66
C ILE A 335 -17.40 25.06 26.55
N GLU A 336 -18.72 24.96 26.78
CA GLU A 336 -19.79 25.97 26.93
C GLU A 336 -19.83 27.32 26.15
N GLN A 337 -21.07 27.73 25.83
CA GLN A 337 -21.62 28.94 25.17
C GLN A 337 -21.14 29.35 23.76
N GLU A 338 -22.14 29.57 22.89
CA GLU A 338 -22.00 30.15 21.55
C GLU A 338 -21.26 31.50 21.63
N GLY A 339 -19.98 31.50 21.26
CA GLY A 339 -19.10 32.67 21.28
C GLY A 339 -17.88 32.58 22.21
N ASP A 340 -17.74 31.54 23.03
CA ASP A 340 -16.50 31.29 23.75
C ASP A 340 -15.40 30.81 22.79
N THR A 341 -14.25 31.45 22.92
CA THR A 341 -13.10 31.27 22.01
C THR A 341 -11.92 30.63 22.71
N GLU A 342 -12.08 30.17 23.97
CA GLU A 342 -10.97 29.72 24.83
C GLU A 342 -11.33 28.40 25.54
N ALA A 343 -10.46 27.38 25.42
CA ALA A 343 -10.54 26.10 26.13
C ALA A 343 -9.25 25.87 26.92
N HIS A 344 -9.35 25.27 28.11
CA HIS A 344 -8.19 24.81 28.87
C HIS A 344 -8.30 23.31 29.12
N VAL A 345 -7.23 22.59 28.80
CA VAL A 345 -7.12 21.14 28.99
C VAL A 345 -5.84 20.78 29.72
N ALA A 346 -5.85 19.67 30.44
CA ALA A 346 -4.65 19.15 31.07
C ALA A 346 -4.67 17.64 31.23
N ASN A 347 -3.50 17.03 31.03
CA ASN A 347 -3.23 15.65 31.37
C ASN A 347 -2.18 15.60 32.50
N CYS A 348 -2.40 14.72 33.48
CA CYS A 348 -1.51 14.50 34.62
C CYS A 348 -0.83 13.14 34.52
N PHE A 349 0.50 13.13 34.59
CA PHE A 349 1.32 11.94 34.46
C PHE A 349 2.14 11.68 35.74
N THR A 350 2.72 10.49 35.83
CA THR A 350 3.75 10.16 36.81
C THR A 350 5.02 9.78 36.07
N ALA A 351 6.12 10.48 36.33
CA ALA A 351 7.39 10.18 35.70
C ALA A 351 7.94 8.82 36.17
N GLU A 352 8.21 7.89 35.27
CA GLU A 352 8.80 6.58 35.61
C GLU A 352 10.29 6.68 35.96
N GLU A 353 10.98 7.64 35.34
CA GLU A 353 12.41 7.92 35.49
C GLU A 353 12.69 9.43 35.53
N ASP A 354 13.95 9.80 35.75
CA ASP A 354 14.37 11.20 35.69
C ASP A 354 14.40 11.65 34.22
N THR A 355 13.48 12.54 33.85
CA THR A 355 13.22 12.90 32.45
C THR A 355 13.16 14.42 32.27
N TRP A 356 13.65 14.90 31.14
CA TRP A 356 13.39 16.25 30.66
C TRP A 356 12.26 16.21 29.64
N ILE A 357 11.14 16.83 29.95
CA ILE A 357 10.06 17.06 28.97
C ILE A 357 10.54 18.15 28.03
N THR A 358 10.64 17.83 26.74
CA THR A 358 11.15 18.72 25.71
C THR A 358 10.05 19.19 24.77
N ASP A 359 9.06 18.34 24.53
CA ASP A 359 8.03 18.55 23.51
C ASP A 359 6.67 18.05 24.03
N VAL A 360 5.61 18.61 23.46
CA VAL A 360 4.22 18.25 23.79
C VAL A 360 3.45 18.01 22.51
N MET A 361 2.82 16.84 22.41
CA MET A 361 1.92 16.49 21.31
C MET A 361 0.50 16.90 21.67
N VAL A 362 -0.12 17.73 20.83
CA VAL A 362 -1.49 18.23 21.00
C VAL A 362 -2.34 17.75 19.82
N CYS A 363 -3.41 17.01 20.10
CA CYS A 363 -4.42 16.68 19.11
C CYS A 363 -5.42 17.83 18.97
N CYS A 364 -5.61 18.32 17.74
CA CYS A 364 -6.49 19.44 17.46
C CYS A 364 -7.55 19.09 16.40
N SER A 365 -8.75 19.61 16.58
CA SER A 365 -9.88 19.41 15.66
C SER A 365 -10.20 20.66 14.83
N THR A 366 -9.38 21.69 14.98
CA THR A 366 -9.49 23.00 14.33
C THR A 366 -8.11 23.51 13.94
N ILE A 367 -8.07 24.22 12.80
CA ILE A 367 -6.87 24.89 12.31
C ILE A 367 -6.91 26.38 12.67
N ASP A 368 -5.73 27.01 12.68
CA ASP A 368 -5.50 28.42 13.02
C ASP A 368 -5.81 28.81 14.47
N ASP A 369 -5.83 27.84 15.39
CA ASP A 369 -6.00 28.12 16.81
C ASP A 369 -4.66 28.46 17.47
N ASP A 370 -4.65 29.48 18.33
CA ASP A 370 -3.49 29.79 19.16
C ASP A 370 -3.44 28.78 20.34
N CYS A 371 -2.26 28.23 20.61
CA CYS A 371 -2.04 27.29 21.70
C CYS A 371 -0.99 27.84 22.69
N GLU A 372 -1.28 27.79 23.99
CA GLU A 372 -0.32 28.11 25.04
C GLU A 372 -0.12 26.90 25.97
N ILE A 373 1.12 26.41 26.04
CA ILE A 373 1.49 25.20 26.79
C ILE A 373 2.25 25.57 28.05
N THR A 374 1.87 24.94 29.17
CA THR A 374 2.60 25.03 30.44
C THR A 374 2.72 23.64 31.06
N VAL A 375 3.93 23.27 31.49
CA VAL A 375 4.17 22.04 32.24
C VAL A 375 4.29 22.37 33.72
N TYR A 376 3.57 21.67 34.59
CA TYR A 376 3.67 21.84 36.04
C TYR A 376 4.38 20.63 36.65
N SER A 377 5.60 20.82 37.16
CA SER A 377 6.33 19.78 37.89
C SER A 377 5.96 19.74 39.37
N GLY A 378 6.11 18.58 40.01
CA GLY A 378 5.97 18.41 41.45
C GLY A 378 4.57 18.69 41.96
N LEU A 379 3.54 18.13 41.33
CA LEU A 379 2.15 18.32 41.74
C LEU A 379 1.96 17.95 43.22
N THR A 380 1.33 18.86 43.97
CA THR A 380 1.15 18.73 45.43
C THR A 380 -0.28 18.38 45.86
N GLY A 381 -1.21 18.34 44.91
CA GLY A 381 -2.62 18.01 45.14
C GLY A 381 -3.30 17.41 43.91
N ASP A 382 -4.63 17.47 43.90
CA ASP A 382 -5.47 16.89 42.85
C ASP A 382 -5.75 17.86 41.70
N SER A 383 -5.24 19.10 41.76
CA SER A 383 -5.37 20.07 40.66
C SER A 383 -4.16 19.97 39.73
N PRO A 384 -4.36 20.02 38.39
CA PRO A 384 -3.27 19.96 37.42
C PRO A 384 -2.33 21.15 37.53
N VAL A 385 -2.75 22.27 38.14
CA VAL A 385 -1.93 23.48 38.31
C VAL A 385 -1.35 23.64 39.73
N SER A 386 -1.33 22.55 40.52
CA SER A 386 -0.86 22.57 41.93
C SER A 386 0.67 22.50 42.10
N GLY A 387 1.41 22.34 41.01
CA GLY A 387 2.88 22.22 40.99
C GLY A 387 3.61 23.54 40.72
N THR A 388 4.85 23.43 40.26
CA THR A 388 5.69 24.54 39.80
C THR A 388 5.52 24.71 38.29
N PRO A 389 5.00 25.84 37.80
CA PRO A 389 4.83 26.07 36.37
C PRO A 389 6.16 26.31 35.65
N SER A 390 6.26 25.83 34.42
CA SER A 390 7.26 26.24 33.43
C SER A 390 7.01 27.65 32.90
N ALA A 391 7.88 28.13 32.03
CA ALA A 391 7.53 29.22 31.13
C ALA A 391 6.42 28.76 30.17
N VAL A 392 5.59 29.71 29.72
CA VAL A 392 4.53 29.45 28.75
C VAL A 392 5.16 29.40 27.36
N THR A 393 5.03 28.25 26.69
CA THR A 393 5.37 28.10 25.26
C THR A 393 4.15 28.46 24.44
N LYS A 394 4.32 29.25 23.38
CA LYS A 394 3.22 29.66 22.49
C LYS A 394 3.41 29.05 21.11
N ALA A 395 2.36 28.46 20.57
CA ALA A 395 2.35 27.86 19.24
C ALA A 395 1.08 28.26 18.49
N LYS A 396 1.12 28.07 17.17
CA LYS A 396 -0.03 28.16 16.28
C LYS A 396 -0.34 26.76 15.78
N LEU A 397 -1.59 26.33 15.89
CA LEU A 397 -2.02 25.04 15.39
C LEU A 397 -2.38 25.17 13.90
N THR A 398 -1.69 24.45 13.02
CA THR A 398 -1.72 24.74 11.56
C THR A 398 -2.39 23.66 10.71
N HIS A 399 -2.53 22.44 11.22
CA HIS A 399 -3.27 21.35 10.58
C HIS A 399 -4.20 20.65 11.59
N LEU A 400 -4.98 19.67 11.11
CA LEU A 400 -5.82 18.84 11.97
C LEU A 400 -5.01 17.67 12.56
N ASP A 401 -5.51 17.12 13.66
CA ASP A 401 -4.97 16.03 14.48
C ASP A 401 -3.67 16.37 15.24
N TYR A 402 -2.74 15.43 15.41
CA TYR A 402 -1.61 15.60 16.33
C TYR A 402 -0.52 16.51 15.75
N GLN A 403 -0.10 17.46 16.57
CA GLN A 403 1.05 18.35 16.35
C GLN A 403 2.02 18.30 17.50
N THR A 404 3.31 18.17 17.20
CA THR A 404 4.38 18.24 18.19
C THR A 404 4.88 19.68 18.33
N ILE A 405 4.82 20.18 19.57
CA ILE A 405 5.26 21.53 19.93
C ILE A 405 6.46 21.43 20.86
N THR A 406 7.62 21.87 20.37
CA THR A 406 8.83 22.01 21.20
C THR A 406 8.67 23.12 22.23
N LEU A 407 8.96 22.80 23.49
CA LEU A 407 8.91 23.77 24.58
C LEU A 407 10.04 24.79 24.45
N ASP A 408 9.75 26.06 24.77
CA ASP A 408 10.75 27.14 24.78
C ASP A 408 11.94 26.81 25.71
N GLU A 409 11.66 26.11 26.81
CA GLU A 409 12.64 25.63 27.77
C GLU A 409 12.21 24.23 28.26
N PRO A 410 13.12 23.23 28.27
CA PRO A 410 12.78 21.89 28.71
C PRO A 410 12.52 21.84 30.23
N VAL A 411 11.66 20.91 30.64
CA VAL A 411 11.16 20.83 32.03
C VAL A 411 11.55 19.52 32.66
N PHE A 412 12.37 19.58 33.71
CA PHE A 412 12.81 18.40 34.44
C PHE A 412 11.73 17.86 35.39
N VAL A 413 11.47 16.55 35.32
CA VAL A 413 10.60 15.80 36.22
C VAL A 413 11.37 14.59 36.78
N LYS A 414 11.22 14.32 38.08
CA LYS A 414 11.95 13.23 38.75
C LYS A 414 11.18 11.93 38.72
N ALA A 415 11.89 10.82 38.75
CA ALA A 415 11.30 9.49 38.92
C ALA A 415 10.34 9.46 40.13
N GLY A 416 9.10 9.03 39.91
CA GLY A 416 8.00 8.96 40.86
C GLY A 416 7.29 10.30 41.15
N GLU A 417 7.72 11.40 40.53
CA GLU A 417 7.07 12.70 40.65
C GLU A 417 5.84 12.77 39.73
N ARG A 418 4.73 13.33 40.23
CA ARG A 418 3.58 13.69 39.41
C ARG A 418 3.82 15.04 38.76
N PHE A 419 3.52 15.16 37.48
CA PHE A 419 3.54 16.41 36.73
C PHE A 419 2.30 16.50 35.83
N SER A 420 2.00 17.69 35.32
CA SER A 420 0.94 17.86 34.32
C SER A 420 1.45 18.64 33.12
N VAL A 421 0.78 18.44 31.99
CA VAL A 421 0.84 19.32 30.83
C VAL A 421 -0.51 19.98 30.70
N THR A 422 -0.54 21.30 30.59
CA THR A 422 -1.75 22.08 30.33
C THR A 422 -1.64 22.76 28.97
N ALA A 423 -2.71 22.73 28.18
CA ALA A 423 -2.83 23.50 26.95
C ALA A 423 -4.04 24.44 27.03
N LYS A 424 -3.81 25.70 26.71
CA LYS A 424 -4.85 26.70 26.48
C LYS A 424 -5.01 26.86 24.97
N LEU A 425 -6.19 26.54 24.46
CA LEU A 425 -6.56 26.66 23.06
C LEU A 425 -7.39 27.93 22.89
N THR A 426 -7.08 28.75 21.89
CA THR A 426 -7.81 29.99 21.59
C THR A 426 -8.10 30.11 20.10
N GLY A 427 -9.38 30.05 19.73
CA GLY A 427 -9.83 29.89 18.35
C GLY A 427 -11.11 30.64 18.02
N ALA A 428 -11.20 31.21 16.82
CA ALA A 428 -12.41 31.88 16.34
C ALA A 428 -13.57 30.91 16.07
N GLN A 429 -13.26 29.62 15.92
CA GLN A 429 -14.20 28.54 15.63
C GLN A 429 -14.80 27.91 16.89
N GLY A 430 -14.35 28.32 18.07
CA GLY A 430 -14.80 27.81 19.36
C GLY A 430 -13.74 26.99 20.09
N ALA A 431 -13.99 26.76 21.38
CA ALA A 431 -13.15 25.96 22.28
C ALA A 431 -13.40 24.44 22.07
N HIS A 432 -12.69 23.83 21.12
CA HIS A 432 -12.84 22.40 20.77
C HIS A 432 -11.73 21.54 21.40
N ILE A 433 -12.11 20.42 21.99
CA ILE A 433 -11.18 19.50 22.67
C ILE A 433 -11.29 18.13 22.04
N ALA A 434 -10.17 17.65 21.51
CA ALA A 434 -10.03 16.31 20.99
C ALA A 434 -9.81 15.32 22.15
N LEU A 435 -10.68 14.32 22.28
CA LEU A 435 -10.60 13.28 23.32
C LEU A 435 -11.04 11.90 22.81
N GLU A 436 -10.60 10.85 23.50
CA GLU A 436 -11.07 9.48 23.31
C GLU A 436 -12.55 9.37 23.70
N CYS A 437 -13.31 8.53 22.99
CA CYS A 437 -14.72 8.36 23.32
C CYS A 437 -15.34 7.09 22.72
N ALA A 438 -16.42 6.64 23.35
CA ALA A 438 -17.26 5.56 22.89
C ALA A 438 -18.73 6.00 22.89
N ARG A 439 -19.53 5.58 21.90
CA ARG A 439 -20.96 5.89 21.81
C ARG A 439 -21.79 4.61 21.74
N MET A 440 -22.90 4.59 22.49
CA MET A 440 -23.82 3.47 22.55
C MET A 440 -25.26 3.91 22.27
N HIS A 441 -25.90 3.24 21.31
CA HIS A 441 -27.32 3.45 21.02
C HIS A 441 -28.19 2.52 21.90
N PRO A 442 -29.26 3.01 22.56
CA PRO A 442 -30.04 2.26 23.57
C PRO A 442 -30.62 0.91 23.09
N ASP A 443 -30.91 0.79 21.79
CA ASP A 443 -31.57 -0.37 21.18
C ASP A 443 -30.63 -1.30 20.36
N GLN A 444 -29.31 -1.04 20.34
CA GLN A 444 -28.31 -1.85 19.61
C GLN A 444 -27.26 -2.38 20.60
N PRO A 445 -27.29 -3.67 20.97
CA PRO A 445 -26.23 -4.24 21.80
C PRO A 445 -24.95 -4.33 20.98
N VAL A 446 -23.88 -3.68 21.48
CA VAL A 446 -22.44 -3.88 21.17
C VAL A 446 -22.11 -4.24 19.71
N GLY A 447 -21.53 -3.29 18.97
CA GLY A 447 -20.69 -3.61 17.80
C GLY A 447 -21.39 -3.88 16.46
N TYR A 448 -22.70 -3.65 16.33
CA TYR A 448 -23.37 -3.77 15.03
C TYR A 448 -24.13 -2.48 14.69
N LEU A 449 -23.46 -1.56 13.97
CA LEU A 449 -24.15 -0.58 13.14
C LEU A 449 -24.10 -1.08 11.70
N PRO A 450 -25.23 -1.10 10.96
CA PRO A 450 -25.26 -1.65 9.61
C PRO A 450 -24.30 -0.89 8.69
N GLN A 451 -23.57 -1.61 7.83
CA GLN A 451 -22.72 -1.11 6.74
C GLN A 451 -23.42 -0.18 5.72
N SER A 452 -24.68 0.22 5.93
CA SER A 452 -25.52 0.85 4.89
C SER A 452 -26.06 2.24 5.21
N SER A 453 -25.46 3.00 6.13
CA SER A 453 -25.79 4.43 6.23
C SER A 453 -24.57 5.30 6.52
N THR A 454 -24.18 6.03 5.48
CA THR A 454 -23.11 7.01 5.29
C THR A 454 -23.10 8.20 6.26
N GLN A 455 -23.33 8.07 7.57
CA GLN A 455 -23.21 9.25 8.45
C GLN A 455 -23.07 9.07 9.98
N TYR A 456 -23.08 7.87 10.60
CA TYR A 456 -23.14 7.79 12.08
C TYR A 456 -22.39 6.63 12.76
N SER A 457 -21.14 6.35 12.41
CA SER A 457 -20.30 5.40 13.18
C SER A 457 -18.89 5.93 13.45
N PHE A 458 -18.79 7.04 14.20
CA PHE A 458 -17.52 7.67 14.59
C PHE A 458 -16.80 7.00 15.78
N PHE A 459 -17.40 5.98 16.40
CA PHE A 459 -16.88 5.42 17.65
C PHE A 459 -16.41 3.97 17.41
N ILE A 460 -15.10 3.81 17.49
CA ILE A 460 -14.35 2.60 17.15
C ILE A 460 -13.98 1.82 18.42
N GLN A 461 -13.96 2.51 19.55
CA GLN A 461 -13.71 1.97 20.88
C GLN A 461 -15.01 1.53 21.53
N THR A 462 -14.94 0.46 22.32
CA THR A 462 -16.05 0.04 23.17
C THR A 462 -16.04 0.84 24.47
N LYS A 463 -17.21 0.86 25.13
CA LYS A 463 -17.36 1.37 26.49
C LYS A 463 -16.31 0.77 27.43
N GLU A 464 -16.12 -0.54 27.37
CA GLU A 464 -15.22 -1.29 28.24
C GLU A 464 -13.76 -0.89 28.01
N GLN A 465 -13.37 -0.60 26.77
CA GLN A 465 -12.02 -0.13 26.44
C GLN A 465 -11.72 1.23 27.06
N ILE A 466 -12.63 2.20 26.93
CA ILE A 466 -12.49 3.52 27.56
C ILE A 466 -12.52 3.42 29.08
N GLU A 467 -13.45 2.66 29.66
CA GLU A 467 -13.55 2.50 31.11
C GLU A 467 -12.33 1.78 31.72
N ALA A 468 -11.61 0.97 30.94
CA ALA A 468 -10.41 0.28 31.37
C ALA A 468 -9.15 1.16 31.35
N SER A 469 -9.07 2.12 30.42
CA SER A 469 -7.90 3.00 30.21
C SER A 469 -8.06 4.38 30.88
N PHE A 470 -9.28 4.82 31.18
CA PHE A 470 -9.54 6.12 31.78
C PHE A 470 -9.68 6.03 33.31
N HIS A 471 -8.94 6.86 34.06
CA HIS A 471 -8.99 6.89 35.53
C HIS A 471 -9.18 8.29 36.13
N GLU A 472 -9.52 8.32 37.43
CA GLU A 472 -9.61 9.57 38.20
C GLU A 472 -8.27 10.32 38.19
N LYS A 473 -8.34 11.65 38.08
CA LYS A 473 -7.20 12.57 38.22
C LYS A 473 -6.14 12.48 37.12
N GLU A 474 -6.56 12.08 35.94
CA GLU A 474 -5.73 11.98 34.73
C GLU A 474 -5.99 13.16 33.79
N SER A 475 -7.21 13.27 33.26
CA SER A 475 -7.61 14.31 32.32
C SER A 475 -8.53 15.36 32.96
N TYR A 476 -8.25 16.62 32.69
CA TYR A 476 -8.97 17.76 33.26
C TYR A 476 -9.33 18.80 32.22
N VAL A 477 -10.42 19.51 32.49
CA VAL A 477 -10.89 20.64 31.69
C VAL A 477 -11.10 21.88 32.56
N SER A 478 -11.00 23.06 31.98
CA SER A 478 -11.28 24.33 32.65
C SER A 478 -11.80 25.39 31.70
N THR A 479 -12.66 26.27 32.21
CA THR A 479 -13.18 27.46 31.49
C THR A 479 -12.38 28.73 31.77
N ASP A 480 -11.61 28.78 32.87
CA ASP A 480 -10.91 29.97 33.34
C ASP A 480 -9.39 29.74 33.56
N GLY A 481 -8.91 28.52 33.36
CA GLY A 481 -7.54 28.08 33.63
C GLY A 481 -7.18 28.05 35.13
N GLN A 482 -8.14 28.29 36.03
CA GLN A 482 -7.93 28.37 37.49
C GLN A 482 -8.69 27.26 38.23
N THR A 483 -9.94 27.02 37.83
CA THR A 483 -10.83 26.01 38.38
C THR A 483 -10.87 24.84 37.40
N TRP A 484 -10.38 23.69 37.83
CA TRP A 484 -10.21 22.52 36.98
C TRP A 484 -11.15 21.40 37.43
N ASP A 485 -11.93 20.90 36.48
CA ASP A 485 -12.83 19.77 36.68
C ASP A 485 -12.17 18.50 36.12
N ASP A 486 -12.14 17.46 36.94
CA ASP A 486 -11.74 16.11 36.51
C ASP A 486 -12.81 15.57 35.54
N LEU A 487 -12.40 15.07 34.39
CA LEU A 487 -13.32 14.52 33.39
C LEU A 487 -13.90 13.18 33.83
N TYR A 488 -13.21 12.41 34.67
CA TYR A 488 -13.61 11.04 35.01
C TYR A 488 -14.99 10.94 35.66
N PRO A 489 -15.38 11.76 36.66
CA PRO A 489 -16.70 11.70 37.27
C PRO A 489 -17.85 12.06 36.33
N ILE A 490 -17.59 12.81 35.26
CA ILE A 490 -18.58 13.27 34.28
C ILE A 490 -18.51 12.50 32.97
N ARG A 491 -17.79 11.39 32.93
CA ARG A 491 -17.50 10.64 31.72
C ARG A 491 -18.72 10.08 30.98
N HIS A 492 -19.81 9.82 31.71
CA HIS A 492 -21.06 9.38 31.14
C HIS A 492 -21.93 10.58 30.79
N LEU A 493 -22.05 10.84 29.50
CA LEU A 493 -22.85 11.92 28.94
C LEU A 493 -23.99 11.33 28.11
N THR A 494 -25.00 12.15 27.85
CA THR A 494 -26.09 11.81 26.93
C THR A 494 -26.14 12.88 25.85
N ASP A 495 -26.13 12.45 24.60
CA ASP A 495 -26.17 13.38 23.47
C ASP A 495 -27.60 13.82 23.12
N SER A 496 -27.74 14.66 22.09
CA SER A 496 -29.05 15.16 21.62
C SER A 496 -29.96 14.09 21.00
N LEU A 497 -29.44 12.89 20.74
CA LEU A 497 -30.15 11.74 20.17
C LEU A 497 -30.51 10.69 21.25
N ASP A 498 -30.34 11.01 22.54
CA ASP A 498 -30.52 10.12 23.68
C ASP A 498 -29.53 8.92 23.71
N ASP A 499 -28.41 9.00 22.99
CA ASP A 499 -27.35 7.99 23.04
C ASP A 499 -26.45 8.20 24.27
N GLU A 500 -25.97 7.10 24.87
CA GLU A 500 -24.94 7.16 25.91
C GLU A 500 -23.58 7.42 25.25
N LEU A 501 -22.94 8.52 25.62
CA LEU A 501 -21.56 8.82 25.26
C LEU A 501 -20.66 8.62 26.48
N ILE A 502 -19.53 7.96 26.28
CA ILE A 502 -18.49 7.77 27.28
C ILE A 502 -17.25 8.48 26.79
N VAL A 503 -16.80 9.48 27.53
CA VAL A 503 -15.56 10.21 27.22
C VAL A 503 -14.38 9.60 27.99
N GLY A 504 -13.22 9.62 27.35
CA GLY A 504 -11.94 9.12 27.85
C GLY A 504 -10.92 10.25 27.97
N ASN A 505 -9.64 9.92 27.78
CA ASN A 505 -8.54 10.87 27.95
C ASN A 505 -8.45 11.88 26.81
N ILE A 506 -7.88 13.05 27.12
CA ILE A 506 -7.64 14.11 26.13
C ILE A 506 -6.39 13.74 25.31
N GLY A 507 -6.42 14.03 24.01
CA GLY A 507 -5.26 13.85 23.11
C GLY A 507 -4.14 14.84 23.39
N LEU A 508 -3.48 14.71 24.54
CA LEU A 508 -2.39 15.57 25.00
C LEU A 508 -1.29 14.69 25.60
N LYS A 509 -0.16 14.62 24.93
CA LYS A 509 0.98 13.74 25.30
C LYS A 509 2.23 14.58 25.60
N ALA A 510 3.14 14.04 26.40
CA ALA A 510 4.41 14.68 26.71
C ALA A 510 5.58 13.81 26.24
N LEU A 511 6.50 14.38 25.47
CA LEU A 511 7.68 13.69 24.96
C LEU A 511 8.89 14.17 25.75
N GLY A 512 9.83 13.25 25.99
CA GLY A 512 10.97 13.55 26.81
C GLY A 512 12.24 12.81 26.46
N VAL A 513 13.29 13.30 27.09
CA VAL A 513 14.66 12.81 26.99
C VAL A 513 15.13 12.42 28.39
N THR A 514 15.55 11.16 28.58
CA THR A 514 16.05 10.67 29.87
C THR A 514 17.27 11.50 30.35
N SER A 515 17.33 11.76 31.65
CA SER A 515 18.43 12.52 32.28
C SER A 515 19.81 11.90 32.05
N GLY A 516 20.75 12.78 31.70
CA GLY A 516 22.12 12.48 31.34
C GLY A 516 22.31 12.13 29.86
N LYS A 517 21.24 12.08 29.06
CA LYS A 517 21.31 11.78 27.63
C LYS A 517 21.97 12.91 26.85
N VAL A 518 22.82 12.50 25.91
CA VAL A 518 23.32 13.37 24.84
C VAL A 518 22.60 12.98 23.57
N THR A 519 21.94 13.94 22.96
CA THR A 519 21.27 13.78 21.69
C THR A 519 22.16 14.20 20.54
N PHE A 520 21.98 13.54 19.40
CA PHE A 520 22.64 13.85 18.13
C PHE A 520 21.62 14.55 17.22
N SER A 521 22.06 15.52 16.43
CA SER A 521 21.18 16.19 15.46
C SER A 521 20.74 15.28 14.32
N ASP A 522 21.44 14.16 14.11
CA ASP A 522 21.15 13.18 13.08
C ASP A 522 21.52 11.78 13.59
N TYR A 523 20.57 10.85 13.55
CA TYR A 523 20.72 9.47 14.01
C TYR A 523 20.80 8.46 12.86
N HIS A 524 20.77 8.92 11.61
CA HIS A 524 20.77 8.01 10.47
C HIS A 524 22.09 7.26 10.44
N LYS A 525 22.03 5.96 10.13
CA LYS A 525 23.22 5.10 10.03
C LYS A 525 24.14 5.49 8.88
N THR A 526 23.61 6.19 7.88
CA THR A 526 24.36 6.69 6.73
C THR A 526 24.20 8.21 6.63
N LEU A 527 25.28 8.93 6.28
CA LEU A 527 25.24 10.38 6.09
C LEU A 527 26.01 10.84 4.83
N PRO A 528 25.60 11.96 4.21
CA PRO A 528 26.45 12.66 3.25
C PRO A 528 27.72 13.19 3.91
N ALA A 529 28.87 13.06 3.25
CA ALA A 529 30.10 13.68 3.73
C ALA A 529 29.95 15.21 3.78
N GLY A 530 30.45 15.82 4.85
CA GLY A 530 30.29 17.25 5.15
C GLY A 530 29.10 17.58 6.06
N THR A 531 28.27 16.61 6.43
CA THR A 531 27.17 16.81 7.37
C THR A 531 27.66 17.34 8.72
N GLU A 532 27.02 18.40 9.22
CA GLU A 532 27.28 18.94 10.55
C GLU A 532 26.45 18.17 11.59
N ILE A 533 27.12 17.48 12.51
CA ILE A 533 26.50 16.75 13.61
C ILE A 533 26.58 17.60 14.87
N ALA A 534 25.45 18.17 15.27
CA ALA A 534 25.35 18.87 16.54
C ALA A 534 25.05 17.87 17.69
N LEU A 535 25.63 18.14 18.85
CA LEU A 535 25.32 17.44 20.09
C LEU A 535 24.58 18.38 21.03
N SER A 536 23.53 17.89 21.69
CA SER A 536 22.82 18.65 22.71
C SER A 536 22.45 17.78 23.92
N THR A 537 22.10 18.45 25.00
CA THR A 537 21.55 17.84 26.21
C THR A 537 20.62 18.87 26.86
N PRO A 538 19.45 18.47 27.38
CA PRO A 538 18.53 19.40 28.04
C PRO A 538 19.07 19.95 29.38
N GLU A 539 20.17 19.40 29.91
CA GLU A 539 20.71 19.72 31.24
C GLU A 539 21.63 20.95 31.30
N ASP A 540 21.86 21.65 30.18
CA ASP A 540 22.88 22.73 30.04
C ASP A 540 24.26 22.32 30.60
N ALA A 541 24.56 21.01 30.55
CA ALA A 541 25.79 20.44 31.04
C ALA A 541 26.86 20.43 29.94
N PRO A 542 28.15 20.65 30.26
CA PRO A 542 29.22 20.54 29.27
C PRO A 542 29.24 19.14 28.64
N ILE A 543 29.18 19.09 27.31
CA ILE A 543 29.26 17.83 26.54
C ILE A 543 30.72 17.57 26.18
N TYR A 544 31.17 16.34 26.38
CA TYR A 544 32.46 15.86 25.91
C TYR A 544 32.25 14.76 24.89
N TYR A 545 33.02 14.76 23.82
CA TYR A 545 32.94 13.75 22.77
C TYR A 545 34.30 13.27 22.29
N ALA A 546 34.32 12.07 21.73
CA ALA A 546 35.47 11.46 21.06
C ALA A 546 35.02 10.85 19.73
N VAL A 547 35.84 11.00 18.70
CA VAL A 547 35.63 10.41 17.37
C VAL A 547 36.56 9.21 17.22
N ASN A 548 36.03 8.09 16.73
CA ASN A 548 36.75 6.85 16.43
C ASN A 548 37.59 6.32 17.61
N GLY A 549 37.03 6.38 18.83
CA GLY A 549 37.70 5.94 20.05
C GLY A 549 38.89 6.81 20.50
N GLY A 550 38.99 8.03 19.98
CA GLY A 550 40.00 9.01 20.38
C GLY A 550 39.84 9.55 21.82
N GLU A 551 40.61 10.59 22.15
CA GLU A 551 40.46 11.28 23.44
C GLU A 551 39.22 12.17 23.47
N TYR A 552 38.54 12.19 24.61
CA TYR A 552 37.40 13.07 24.83
C TYR A 552 37.83 14.54 24.88
N ARG A 553 37.14 15.38 24.11
CA ARG A 553 37.31 16.84 24.07
C ARG A 553 35.98 17.54 24.31
N LEU A 554 36.03 18.76 24.83
CA LEU A 554 34.86 19.60 25.03
C LEU A 554 34.19 19.89 23.68
N TYR A 555 32.87 19.78 23.64
CA TYR A 555 32.04 20.15 22.48
C TYR A 555 31.80 21.67 22.48
N GLU A 556 32.31 22.35 21.45
CA GLU A 556 32.21 23.80 21.30
C GLU A 556 31.51 24.22 19.98
N SER A 557 31.42 23.29 19.02
CA SER A 557 30.82 23.50 17.70
C SER A 557 30.44 22.14 17.10
N PRO A 558 29.51 22.11 16.13
CA PRO A 558 29.14 20.90 15.41
C PRO A 558 30.35 20.11 14.87
N ILE A 559 30.22 18.78 14.86
CA ILE A 559 31.22 17.84 14.38
C ILE A 559 30.97 17.63 12.89
N ILE A 560 31.96 17.91 12.05
CA ILE A 560 31.85 17.61 10.62
C ILE A 560 32.06 16.10 10.42
N TYR A 561 31.11 15.45 9.76
CA TYR A 561 31.26 14.08 9.31
C TYR A 561 32.12 14.04 8.03
N GLU A 562 33.29 13.42 8.09
CA GLU A 562 34.30 13.49 7.03
C GLU A 562 34.09 12.43 5.91
N GLY A 563 33.06 11.59 6.01
CA GLY A 563 32.86 10.42 5.14
C GLY A 563 33.54 9.15 5.68
N GLY A 564 33.20 8.00 5.08
CA GLY A 564 33.61 6.66 5.53
C GLY A 564 33.02 6.25 6.89
N GLU A 565 33.62 5.26 7.54
CA GLU A 565 33.17 4.83 8.87
C GLU A 565 33.61 5.83 9.95
N GLN A 566 32.66 6.39 10.68
CA GLN A 566 32.91 7.31 11.79
C GLN A 566 32.00 7.01 12.98
N THR A 567 32.59 6.69 14.13
CA THR A 567 31.89 6.54 15.40
C THR A 567 32.12 7.77 16.27
N ILE A 568 31.05 8.39 16.74
CA ILE A 568 31.08 9.48 17.72
C ILE A 568 30.57 8.92 19.04
N THR A 569 31.36 9.09 20.09
CA THR A 569 30.96 8.82 21.47
C THR A 569 30.88 10.12 22.24
N ALA A 570 29.82 10.32 23.03
CA ALA A 570 29.61 11.56 23.76
C ALA A 570 29.00 11.32 25.15
N TYR A 571 29.26 12.21 26.10
CA TYR A 571 28.60 12.24 27.40
C TYR A 571 28.46 13.68 27.89
N ALA A 572 27.40 13.93 28.67
CA ALA A 572 27.22 15.19 29.39
C ALA A 572 27.84 15.09 30.80
N ASP A 573 28.49 16.14 31.27
CA ASP A 573 29.12 16.18 32.60
C ASP A 573 28.10 16.50 33.72
N THR A 574 27.22 15.54 34.00
CA THR A 574 26.10 15.66 34.95
C THR A 574 26.44 15.03 36.33
N GLY A 575 27.68 14.58 36.51
CA GLY A 575 28.17 13.89 37.70
C GLY A 575 28.22 12.36 37.57
N GLU A 576 27.42 11.77 36.69
CA GLU A 576 27.54 10.38 36.25
C GLU A 576 27.93 10.35 34.77
N LYS A 577 28.99 9.60 34.43
CA LYS A 577 29.44 9.48 33.04
C LYS A 577 28.63 8.41 32.30
N LYS A 578 27.50 8.80 31.72
CA LYS A 578 26.73 7.99 30.75
C LYS A 578 27.21 8.29 29.33
N VAL A 579 27.76 7.30 28.63
CA VAL A 579 28.32 7.47 27.28
C VAL A 579 27.32 6.98 26.24
N PHE A 580 26.99 7.85 25.30
CA PHE A 580 26.16 7.59 24.12
C PHE A 580 27.07 7.44 22.90
N THR A 581 26.72 6.52 22.01
CA THR A 581 27.52 6.18 20.84
C THR A 581 26.63 6.22 19.61
N GLN A 582 27.06 6.93 18.59
CA GLN A 582 26.44 6.91 17.27
C GLN A 582 27.51 6.59 16.22
N SER A 583 27.18 5.68 15.32
CA SER A 583 28.08 5.29 14.23
C SER A 583 27.45 5.61 12.89
N TYR A 584 28.26 6.22 12.03
CA TYR A 584 27.88 6.68 10.71
C TYR A 584 28.77 5.99 9.67
N SER A 585 28.13 5.59 8.58
CA SER A 585 28.77 5.17 7.34
C SER A 585 28.41 6.17 6.24
N GLN A 586 29.13 6.15 5.12
CA GLN A 586 28.90 7.14 4.08
C GLN A 586 27.70 6.75 3.23
N GLN A 587 26.74 7.66 3.11
CA GLN A 587 25.57 7.46 2.29
C GLN A 587 25.95 7.31 0.81
N LYS A 588 25.25 6.42 0.12
CA LYS A 588 25.40 6.20 -1.31
C LYS A 588 24.28 6.90 -2.07
N ALA A 589 24.61 7.43 -3.25
CA ALA A 589 23.63 7.88 -4.22
C ALA A 589 23.15 6.64 -4.98
N ASP A 590 21.87 6.32 -4.84
CA ASP A 590 21.36 5.02 -5.27
C ASP A 590 20.08 5.10 -6.11
N LEU A 591 19.75 4.02 -6.80
CA LEU A 591 18.45 3.87 -7.45
C LEU A 591 17.36 3.71 -6.37
N THR A 592 16.28 4.45 -6.51
CA THR A 592 15.05 4.23 -5.73
C THR A 592 14.26 3.07 -6.35
N THR A 593 14.09 3.07 -7.68
CA THR A 593 13.45 1.98 -8.43
C THR A 593 14.04 1.82 -9.83
N LEU A 594 13.90 0.62 -10.40
CA LEU A 594 14.18 0.34 -11.81
C LEU A 594 13.03 -0.50 -12.41
N SER A 595 12.03 0.15 -12.97
CA SER A 595 10.92 -0.57 -13.60
C SER A 595 11.31 -1.06 -14.98
N PHE A 596 10.92 -2.28 -15.36
CA PHE A 596 11.13 -2.85 -16.69
C PHE A 596 9.77 -3.23 -17.28
N SER A 597 9.56 -2.88 -18.55
CA SER A 597 8.34 -3.22 -19.28
C SER A 597 8.69 -3.87 -20.61
N ASN A 598 8.07 -5.03 -20.88
CA ASN A 598 8.09 -5.70 -22.18
C ASN A 598 6.66 -6.16 -22.52
N ALA A 599 6.32 -6.19 -23.82
CA ALA A 599 4.99 -6.55 -24.32
C ALA A 599 4.49 -7.92 -23.82
N ASP A 600 5.42 -8.85 -23.54
CA ASP A 600 5.13 -10.21 -23.10
C ASP A 600 5.53 -10.47 -21.63
N LEU A 601 6.22 -9.51 -20.98
CA LEU A 601 6.68 -9.58 -19.59
C LEU A 601 6.52 -8.19 -18.97
N LYS A 602 5.38 -7.92 -18.34
CA LYS A 602 5.27 -6.84 -17.35
C LYS A 602 5.91 -7.33 -16.05
N ARG A 603 7.24 -7.27 -15.96
CA ARG A 603 7.95 -7.58 -14.71
C ARG A 603 8.86 -6.42 -14.34
N PRO A 604 8.59 -5.71 -13.24
CA PRO A 604 9.59 -4.84 -12.65
C PRO A 604 10.72 -5.74 -12.19
N ILE A 605 11.94 -5.27 -12.34
CA ILE A 605 13.07 -5.89 -11.66
C ILE A 605 13.34 -4.99 -10.49
N ASP A 606 12.81 -5.37 -9.34
CA ASP A 606 13.16 -4.73 -8.09
C ASP A 606 14.64 -5.04 -7.84
N VAL A 607 15.48 -4.03 -8.09
CA VAL A 607 16.91 -4.10 -7.83
C VAL A 607 17.11 -4.00 -6.33
N LEU A 608 16.97 -5.14 -5.65
CA LEU A 608 17.44 -5.26 -4.27
C LEU A 608 18.89 -5.76 -4.31
N ASN A 609 19.83 -4.82 -4.15
CA ASN A 609 21.23 -5.10 -3.78
C ASN A 609 22.12 -5.88 -4.77
N GLU A 610 21.79 -5.96 -6.06
CA GLU A 610 22.65 -6.64 -7.04
C GLU A 610 23.42 -5.62 -7.90
N ASP A 611 24.75 -5.65 -7.81
CA ASP A 611 25.66 -4.85 -8.66
C ASP A 611 25.52 -5.21 -10.16
N ASP A 612 25.00 -6.41 -10.47
CA ASP A 612 24.78 -6.93 -11.82
C ASP A 612 23.33 -7.44 -11.98
N LEU A 613 22.58 -6.82 -12.89
CA LEU A 613 21.21 -7.17 -13.22
C LEU A 613 21.15 -7.86 -14.58
N TYR A 614 20.53 -9.03 -14.65
CA TYR A 614 20.40 -9.81 -15.88
C TYR A 614 18.96 -9.80 -16.38
N ILE A 615 18.71 -9.19 -17.53
CA ILE A 615 17.41 -9.18 -18.21
C ILE A 615 17.48 -10.04 -19.48
N ALA A 616 16.74 -11.15 -19.50
CA ALA A 616 16.46 -11.91 -20.72
C ALA A 616 15.19 -11.37 -21.39
N TYR A 617 15.20 -11.17 -22.71
CA TYR A 617 14.04 -10.63 -23.45
C TYR A 617 13.80 -11.36 -24.79
N ASP A 618 12.52 -11.53 -25.16
CA ASP A 618 12.07 -12.15 -26.42
C ASP A 618 11.69 -11.09 -27.48
N ARG A 619 11.87 -11.46 -28.75
CA ARG A 619 11.94 -10.61 -29.96
C ARG A 619 10.57 -10.28 -30.57
N THR A 620 9.47 -10.72 -29.97
CA THR A 620 8.12 -10.70 -30.58
C THR A 620 7.48 -9.30 -30.67
N SER A 621 7.97 -8.29 -29.93
CA SER A 621 7.50 -6.91 -30.05
C SER A 621 8.61 -5.85 -29.88
N PRO A 622 9.40 -5.58 -30.94
CA PRO A 622 10.58 -4.70 -30.88
C PRO A 622 10.29 -3.21 -30.60
N SER A 623 9.03 -2.79 -30.43
CA SER A 623 8.64 -1.40 -30.21
C SER A 623 8.14 -1.08 -28.79
N LYS A 624 8.24 -2.02 -27.85
CA LYS A 624 7.59 -1.88 -26.52
C LYS A 624 8.49 -2.13 -25.31
N THR A 625 9.76 -2.47 -25.49
CA THR A 625 10.67 -2.72 -24.36
C THR A 625 11.36 -1.45 -23.89
N TYR A 626 11.17 -1.09 -22.63
CA TYR A 626 11.85 0.04 -21.97
C TYR A 626 12.09 -0.26 -20.49
N PHE A 627 12.98 0.51 -19.88
CA PHE A 627 13.07 0.59 -18.43
C PHE A 627 12.99 2.04 -17.94
N ILE A 628 12.62 2.22 -16.68
CA ILE A 628 12.45 3.51 -16.02
C ILE A 628 13.32 3.51 -14.77
N PRO A 629 14.53 4.11 -14.83
CA PRO A 629 15.35 4.29 -13.64
C PRO A 629 14.85 5.52 -12.87
N THR A 630 14.72 5.38 -11.55
CA THR A 630 14.44 6.50 -10.65
C THR A 630 15.50 6.61 -9.57
N ALA A 631 15.87 7.84 -9.24
CA ALA A 631 16.80 8.19 -8.17
C ALA A 631 16.60 9.66 -7.78
N THR A 632 17.06 10.02 -6.59
CA THR A 632 17.16 11.41 -6.12
C THR A 632 18.36 12.15 -6.75
N GLY A 633 19.41 11.40 -7.11
CA GLY A 633 20.61 11.89 -7.76
C GLY A 633 20.53 11.99 -9.29
N ILE A 634 21.65 12.36 -9.90
CA ILE A 634 21.84 12.36 -11.35
C ILE A 634 22.04 10.92 -11.83
N ILE A 635 21.19 10.48 -12.74
CA ILE A 635 21.29 9.17 -13.40
C ILE A 635 22.03 9.35 -14.72
N THR A 636 23.05 8.53 -14.95
CA THR A 636 23.72 8.41 -16.24
C THR A 636 23.68 6.98 -16.73
N ILE A 637 23.40 6.78 -18.02
CA ILE A 637 23.44 5.48 -18.69
C ILE A 637 24.53 5.54 -19.75
N ASN A 638 25.56 4.71 -19.61
CA ASN A 638 26.78 4.73 -20.42
C ASN A 638 27.39 6.15 -20.50
N GLY A 639 27.37 6.86 -19.37
CA GLY A 639 27.88 8.24 -19.24
C GLY A 639 26.99 9.32 -19.86
N THR A 640 25.80 8.99 -20.37
CA THR A 640 24.81 9.97 -20.85
C THR A 640 23.76 10.20 -19.78
N GLU A 641 23.53 11.46 -19.40
CA GLU A 641 22.50 11.81 -18.42
C GLU A 641 21.10 11.46 -18.93
N VAL A 642 20.32 10.82 -18.07
CA VAL A 642 18.93 10.41 -18.33
C VAL A 642 18.06 10.95 -17.20
N PRO A 643 16.94 11.63 -17.50
CA PRO A 643 16.04 12.11 -16.45
C PRO A 643 15.50 10.96 -15.61
N SER A 644 15.50 11.13 -14.29
CA SER A 644 14.83 10.22 -13.35
C SER A 644 13.35 10.08 -13.70
N GLY A 645 12.84 8.84 -13.70
CA GLY A 645 11.46 8.53 -14.09
C GLY A 645 11.20 8.53 -15.60
N SER A 646 12.21 8.75 -16.46
CA SER A 646 12.02 8.70 -17.91
C SER A 646 12.21 7.30 -18.49
N ARG A 647 11.45 6.97 -19.55
CA ARG A 647 11.59 5.71 -20.28
C ARG A 647 12.88 5.72 -21.09
N TYR A 648 13.77 4.77 -20.79
CA TYR A 648 14.95 4.48 -21.59
C TYR A 648 14.71 3.24 -22.45
N TYR A 649 15.02 3.36 -23.74
CA TYR A 649 14.86 2.30 -24.73
C TYR A 649 16.22 1.70 -25.08
N PRO A 650 16.51 0.44 -24.69
CA PRO A 650 17.76 -0.22 -25.05
C PRO A 650 17.88 -0.45 -26.57
N ASP A 651 19.12 -0.60 -27.06
CA ASP A 651 19.39 -0.84 -28.47
C ASP A 651 18.95 -2.25 -28.85
N GLN A 652 17.76 -2.33 -29.45
CA GLN A 652 17.15 -3.59 -29.84
C GLN A 652 17.93 -4.34 -30.92
N THR A 653 18.91 -3.72 -31.58
CA THR A 653 19.73 -4.37 -32.62
C THR A 653 20.85 -5.23 -32.04
N ASP A 654 21.33 -4.91 -30.84
CA ASP A 654 22.41 -5.63 -30.16
C ASP A 654 21.87 -6.90 -29.48
N PRO A 655 22.33 -8.11 -29.84
CA PRO A 655 21.92 -9.34 -29.19
C PRO A 655 22.45 -9.51 -27.75
N LYS A 656 23.47 -8.72 -27.38
CA LYS A 656 24.07 -8.71 -26.04
C LYS A 656 24.49 -7.28 -25.70
N GLN A 657 23.57 -6.53 -25.13
CA GLN A 657 23.85 -5.16 -24.68
C GLN A 657 24.18 -5.14 -23.19
N GLU A 658 25.25 -4.45 -22.84
CA GLU A 658 25.55 -4.10 -21.45
C GLU A 658 25.37 -2.60 -21.28
N LEU A 659 24.59 -2.20 -20.28
CA LEU A 659 24.39 -0.81 -19.90
C LEU A 659 24.97 -0.57 -18.51
N GLU A 660 25.79 0.47 -18.39
CA GLU A 660 26.29 0.95 -17.10
C GLU A 660 25.36 2.08 -16.62
N ILE A 661 24.66 1.89 -15.51
CA ILE A 661 23.80 2.89 -14.89
C ILE A 661 24.53 3.43 -13.66
N THR A 662 24.99 4.68 -13.70
CA THR A 662 25.67 5.33 -12.58
C THR A 662 24.80 6.42 -11.99
N ILE A 663 24.66 6.39 -10.66
CA ILE A 663 23.89 7.35 -9.88
C ILE A 663 24.90 8.17 -9.08
N SER A 664 24.77 9.48 -9.15
CA SER A 664 25.69 10.40 -8.48
C SER A 664 24.96 11.57 -7.86
N GLN A 665 25.39 11.98 -6.67
CA GLN A 665 24.85 13.13 -5.96
C GLN A 665 25.98 13.75 -5.13
N GLU A 666 25.95 15.08 -4.99
CA GLU A 666 26.98 15.80 -4.23
C GLU A 666 26.99 15.35 -2.76
N GLY A 667 28.16 15.00 -2.24
CA GLY A 667 28.34 14.53 -0.85
C GLY A 667 28.14 13.02 -0.63
N LEU A 668 27.53 12.32 -1.58
CA LEU A 668 27.23 10.88 -1.51
C LEU A 668 28.26 10.06 -2.32
N LEU A 669 28.43 8.79 -1.96
CA LEU A 669 29.22 7.85 -2.77
C LEU A 669 28.40 7.43 -4.01
N PRO A 670 28.93 7.53 -5.24
CA PRO A 670 28.20 7.08 -6.41
C PRO A 670 28.05 5.56 -6.44
N THR A 671 26.89 5.08 -6.86
CA THR A 671 26.63 3.66 -7.13
C THR A 671 26.60 3.42 -8.64
N THR A 672 27.09 2.27 -9.09
CA THR A 672 27.06 1.87 -10.51
C THR A 672 26.51 0.46 -10.63
N TYR A 673 25.54 0.31 -11.51
CA TYR A 673 24.86 -0.94 -11.83
C TYR A 673 25.19 -1.38 -13.24
N THR A 674 25.43 -2.67 -13.43
CA THR A 674 25.58 -3.27 -14.76
C THR A 674 24.27 -3.96 -15.14
N LEU A 675 23.62 -3.50 -16.21
CA LEU A 675 22.41 -4.11 -16.75
C LEU A 675 22.76 -4.86 -18.04
N GLN A 676 22.66 -6.19 -18.00
CA GLN A 676 22.90 -7.04 -19.16
C GLN A 676 21.58 -7.45 -19.81
N PHE A 677 21.44 -7.10 -21.09
CA PHE A 677 20.39 -7.57 -21.99
C PHE A 677 20.95 -8.71 -22.83
N GLU A 678 20.48 -9.93 -22.61
CA GLU A 678 20.88 -11.08 -23.40
C GLU A 678 19.69 -11.66 -24.15
N ARG A 679 19.86 -11.84 -25.47
CA ARG A 679 18.92 -12.64 -26.26
C ARG A 679 19.11 -14.13 -25.97
N PRO A 680 18.02 -14.89 -25.75
CA PRO A 680 18.09 -16.33 -25.50
C PRO A 680 18.81 -17.15 -26.58
N ASP A 681 18.92 -16.64 -27.81
CA ASP A 681 19.43 -17.40 -28.97
C ASP A 681 20.89 -17.10 -29.36
N GLY A 682 21.57 -16.11 -28.77
CA GLY A 682 23.02 -15.89 -28.92
C GLY A 682 23.57 -15.67 -30.35
N GLU A 683 22.75 -15.73 -31.39
CA GLU A 683 23.13 -15.58 -32.80
C GLU A 683 22.59 -14.27 -33.39
N LEU A 684 23.49 -13.49 -34.00
CA LEU A 684 23.15 -12.44 -34.94
C LEU A 684 22.38 -13.05 -36.12
N ILE A 685 21.05 -13.00 -36.10
CA ILE A 685 20.29 -13.03 -37.37
C ILE A 685 20.25 -11.59 -37.88
N PRO A 686 20.97 -11.26 -38.98
CA PRO A 686 20.95 -9.93 -39.55
C PRO A 686 19.52 -9.51 -39.86
N ASN A 687 19.22 -8.24 -39.62
CA ASN A 687 17.94 -7.58 -39.85
C ASN A 687 17.05 -8.22 -40.93
N GLY A 688 15.85 -8.61 -40.50
CA GLY A 688 14.68 -8.76 -41.35
C GLY A 688 14.65 -10.02 -42.21
N LEU A 689 14.47 -11.20 -41.60
CA LEU A 689 13.93 -12.39 -42.27
C LEU A 689 13.26 -13.26 -41.20
N TRP A 690 11.93 -13.34 -41.22
CA TRP A 690 11.17 -14.28 -40.38
C TRP A 690 11.66 -15.72 -40.63
N ASN A 691 11.90 -16.46 -39.55
CA ASN A 691 12.45 -17.82 -39.49
C ASN A 691 12.04 -18.72 -40.67
N ALA A 692 13.05 -19.27 -41.35
CA ALA A 692 12.92 -20.34 -42.31
C ALA A 692 13.60 -21.59 -41.73
N THR A 693 12.86 -22.68 -41.58
CA THR A 693 13.41 -23.99 -41.23
C THR A 693 13.98 -24.66 -42.49
N ARG A 694 15.19 -25.21 -42.38
CA ARG A 694 15.80 -26.04 -43.42
C ARG A 694 15.16 -27.42 -43.41
N ASP A 695 14.94 -28.00 -44.59
CA ASP A 695 14.81 -29.45 -44.71
C ASP A 695 16.17 -30.12 -44.94
N ASP A 696 16.20 -31.45 -44.87
CA ASP A 696 17.41 -32.28 -45.00
C ASP A 696 18.10 -32.21 -46.39
N SER A 697 17.60 -31.38 -47.31
CA SER A 697 18.19 -31.14 -48.64
C SER A 697 18.83 -29.75 -48.81
N GLY A 698 18.59 -28.82 -47.87
CA GLY A 698 19.27 -27.53 -47.82
C GLY A 698 18.72 -26.43 -48.75
N GLU A 699 17.51 -26.58 -49.31
CA GLU A 699 16.81 -25.49 -50.02
C GLU A 699 15.69 -24.88 -49.15
N TYR A 700 15.46 -23.56 -49.31
CA TYR A 700 14.47 -22.79 -48.55
C TYR A 700 13.07 -22.93 -49.20
N MET A 701 12.06 -23.29 -48.42
CA MET A 701 10.65 -23.29 -48.86
C MET A 701 9.80 -22.43 -47.90
N ARG A 702 9.11 -21.41 -48.43
CA ARG A 702 7.93 -20.78 -47.82
C ARG A 702 6.84 -20.62 -48.88
N GLY A 703 5.63 -21.04 -48.56
CA GLY A 703 4.42 -20.62 -49.26
C GLY A 703 3.51 -19.92 -48.26
N MET A 704 3.23 -18.63 -48.47
CA MET A 704 2.00 -18.00 -47.98
C MET A 704 0.98 -18.08 -49.12
N SER A 705 -0.22 -18.58 -48.84
CA SER A 705 -1.33 -18.54 -49.80
C SER A 705 -2.21 -17.33 -49.47
N ILE A 706 -2.23 -16.33 -50.34
CA ILE A 706 -3.16 -15.19 -50.27
C ILE A 706 -4.28 -15.43 -51.27
N TYR A 707 -5.54 -15.40 -50.81
CA TYR A 707 -6.70 -15.75 -51.63
C TYR A 707 -7.43 -14.53 -52.23
N GLU A 708 -7.30 -13.33 -51.66
CA GLU A 708 -7.94 -12.12 -52.21
C GLU A 708 -7.08 -10.86 -52.01
N PHE A 709 -7.14 -9.93 -52.98
CA PHE A 709 -6.55 -8.59 -52.90
C PHE A 709 -7.54 -7.52 -53.37
N ARG A 710 -7.46 -6.32 -52.77
CA ARG A 710 -8.19 -5.11 -53.22
C ARG A 710 -7.24 -3.94 -53.41
N ASP A 711 -7.34 -3.27 -54.56
CA ASP A 711 -6.59 -2.01 -54.78
C ASP A 711 -7.30 -0.79 -54.17
N GLY A 712 -6.59 0.34 -54.04
CA GLY A 712 -7.12 1.62 -53.52
C GLY A 712 -8.26 2.25 -54.33
N ASN A 713 -8.70 1.62 -55.44
CA ASN A 713 -9.91 1.98 -56.18
C ASN A 713 -11.06 0.99 -55.95
N GLY A 714 -10.91 0.04 -55.03
CA GLY A 714 -11.91 -0.98 -54.69
C GLY A 714 -12.08 -2.07 -55.72
N ARG A 715 -11.14 -2.26 -56.66
CA ARG A 715 -11.18 -3.39 -57.60
C ARG A 715 -10.66 -4.65 -56.93
N ARG A 716 -11.50 -5.69 -56.92
CA ARG A 716 -11.19 -7.04 -56.45
C ARG A 716 -10.38 -7.80 -57.49
N LYS A 717 -9.31 -8.46 -57.03
CA LYS A 717 -8.61 -9.51 -57.77
C LYS A 717 -8.66 -10.79 -56.94
N ASP A 718 -9.42 -11.75 -57.43
CA ASP A 718 -9.64 -13.06 -56.82
C ASP A 718 -8.53 -14.02 -57.26
N MET A 719 -7.80 -14.60 -56.30
CA MET A 719 -6.69 -15.52 -56.53
C MET A 719 -7.10 -16.99 -56.33
N SER A 720 -8.39 -17.26 -56.13
CA SER A 720 -8.94 -18.60 -55.83
C SER A 720 -8.83 -19.64 -56.97
N THR A 721 -8.31 -19.30 -58.15
CA THR A 721 -8.22 -20.23 -59.27
C THR A 721 -7.04 -21.21 -59.22
N GLY A 722 -6.31 -21.28 -58.10
CA GLY A 722 -5.34 -22.35 -57.84
C GLY A 722 -3.96 -22.18 -58.49
N GLU A 723 -3.60 -20.97 -58.90
CA GLU A 723 -2.21 -20.64 -59.25
C GLU A 723 -1.55 -19.95 -58.05
N THR A 724 -0.70 -20.69 -57.33
CA THR A 724 0.10 -20.15 -56.22
C THR A 724 1.26 -19.36 -56.81
N GLU A 725 1.16 -18.03 -56.85
CA GLU A 725 2.32 -17.20 -57.18
C GLU A 725 3.11 -16.85 -55.92
N THR A 726 4.42 -17.09 -55.94
CA THR A 726 5.35 -16.70 -54.88
C THR A 726 5.77 -15.25 -55.09
N PHE A 727 5.61 -14.42 -54.07
CA PHE A 727 6.07 -13.03 -54.08
C PHE A 727 6.89 -12.72 -52.83
N THR A 728 7.69 -11.68 -52.91
CA THR A 728 8.42 -11.11 -51.76
C THR A 728 7.86 -9.73 -51.46
N TYR A 729 7.88 -9.30 -50.20
CA TYR A 729 7.44 -7.97 -49.84
C TYR A 729 8.52 -7.22 -49.07
N ALA A 730 8.53 -5.90 -49.20
CA ALA A 730 9.39 -5.01 -48.44
C ALA A 730 8.64 -3.74 -48.05
N LEU A 731 8.83 -3.29 -46.81
CA LEU A 731 8.37 -1.98 -46.35
C LEU A 731 9.45 -0.94 -46.62
N THR A 732 9.04 0.16 -47.25
CA THR A 732 9.91 1.30 -47.51
C THR A 732 9.95 2.23 -46.28
N PRO A 733 10.97 3.10 -46.16
CA PRO A 733 11.05 4.09 -45.08
C PRO A 733 9.85 5.04 -44.97
N ASP A 734 9.04 5.15 -46.03
CA ASP A 734 7.88 6.04 -46.13
C ASP A 734 6.55 5.27 -45.92
N GLU A 735 6.58 4.14 -45.20
CA GLU A 735 5.42 3.26 -44.89
C GLU A 735 4.70 2.65 -46.12
N GLN A 736 5.33 2.56 -47.30
CA GLN A 736 4.74 1.84 -48.45
C GLN A 736 5.17 0.37 -48.49
N VAL A 737 4.25 -0.52 -48.87
CA VAL A 737 4.49 -1.95 -49.09
C VAL A 737 4.77 -2.20 -50.58
N VAL A 738 5.95 -2.73 -50.89
CA VAL A 738 6.32 -3.15 -52.25
C VAL A 738 6.16 -4.66 -52.34
N LEU A 739 5.29 -5.14 -53.23
CA LEU A 739 5.11 -6.55 -53.54
C LEU A 739 5.87 -6.86 -54.84
N THR A 740 6.83 -7.78 -54.78
CA THR A 740 7.64 -8.20 -55.93
C THR A 740 7.27 -9.63 -56.31
N PHE A 741 6.61 -9.76 -57.45
CA PHE A 741 6.28 -11.02 -58.10
C PHE A 741 7.42 -11.45 -59.03
N ALA A 742 7.41 -12.69 -59.52
CA ALA A 742 8.49 -13.24 -60.33
C ALA A 742 8.85 -12.37 -61.58
N ASP A 743 7.88 -11.62 -62.11
CA ASP A 743 7.98 -10.95 -63.41
C ASP A 743 7.93 -9.40 -63.31
N HIS A 744 7.50 -8.84 -62.18
CA HIS A 744 7.27 -7.41 -61.99
C HIS A 744 7.14 -7.05 -60.49
N ALA A 745 7.30 -5.76 -60.16
CA ALA A 745 7.09 -5.23 -58.81
C ALA A 745 6.02 -4.14 -58.81
N GLU A 746 5.16 -4.17 -57.79
CA GLU A 746 4.08 -3.20 -57.58
C GLU A 746 4.19 -2.59 -56.18
N THR A 747 3.83 -1.32 -56.03
CA THR A 747 3.95 -0.57 -54.78
C THR A 747 2.58 -0.08 -54.33
N TYR A 748 2.26 -0.33 -53.06
CA TYR A 748 0.98 -0.01 -52.43
C TYR A 748 1.19 0.81 -51.16
N ASP A 749 0.27 1.70 -50.85
CA ASP A 749 0.18 2.33 -49.53
C ASP A 749 -0.29 1.26 -48.52
N TYR A 750 0.40 1.11 -47.38
CA TYR A 750 0.11 0.05 -46.41
C TYR A 750 -1.33 0.10 -45.89
N ARG A 751 -1.96 1.28 -45.85
CA ARG A 751 -3.37 1.46 -45.43
C ARG A 751 -4.37 0.95 -46.46
N GLN A 752 -3.91 0.59 -47.65
CA GLN A 752 -4.74 0.11 -48.76
C GLN A 752 -4.66 -1.41 -48.96
N VAL A 753 -3.81 -2.12 -48.19
CA VAL A 753 -3.70 -3.58 -48.23
C VAL A 753 -4.55 -4.17 -47.12
N ILE A 754 -5.71 -4.73 -47.48
CA ILE A 754 -6.56 -5.49 -46.55
C ILE A 754 -6.32 -6.98 -46.81
N VAL A 755 -5.76 -7.69 -45.81
CA VAL A 755 -5.68 -9.14 -45.80
C VAL A 755 -6.89 -9.64 -45.02
N GLU A 756 -7.93 -10.09 -45.71
CA GLU A 756 -9.07 -10.77 -45.08
C GLU A 756 -8.70 -12.24 -44.85
N TYR A 757 -8.67 -12.66 -43.58
CA TYR A 757 -8.79 -14.06 -43.23
C TYR A 757 -10.28 -14.41 -43.30
N GLU A 758 -10.64 -15.40 -44.11
CA GLU A 758 -11.99 -15.98 -44.03
C GLU A 758 -11.99 -16.95 -42.85
N ASP A 759 -12.57 -16.52 -41.73
CA ASP A 759 -12.82 -17.37 -40.57
C ASP A 759 -13.75 -18.52 -40.98
N PHE A 760 -13.23 -19.75 -40.96
CA PHE A 760 -14.06 -20.95 -40.94
C PHE A 760 -14.64 -21.14 -39.53
N TYR A 761 -15.72 -20.43 -39.20
CA TYR A 761 -16.63 -20.85 -38.13
C TYR A 761 -17.70 -21.76 -38.74
N ASP A 762 -17.39 -23.05 -38.84
CA ASP A 762 -18.42 -24.08 -39.02
C ASP A 762 -17.98 -25.36 -38.30
N ASN A 763 -18.74 -25.71 -37.25
CA ASN A 763 -18.67 -26.92 -36.40
C ASN A 763 -17.91 -26.84 -35.06
N SER A 764 -18.23 -25.85 -34.21
CA SER A 764 -17.90 -25.89 -32.78
C SER A 764 -19.07 -26.45 -31.95
N PHE A 765 -18.82 -27.52 -31.21
CA PHE A 765 -19.73 -28.05 -30.18
C PHE A 765 -19.25 -27.56 -28.81
N VAL A 766 -20.16 -27.12 -27.95
CA VAL A 766 -19.85 -26.71 -26.56
C VAL A 766 -20.41 -27.76 -25.60
N LEU A 767 -19.52 -28.32 -24.77
CA LEU A 767 -19.83 -29.34 -23.76
C LEU A 767 -20.10 -28.66 -22.42
N PHE A 768 -21.11 -29.14 -21.68
CA PHE A 768 -21.32 -28.79 -20.27
C PHE A 768 -21.46 -30.09 -19.48
N GLY A 769 -20.95 -30.15 -18.25
CA GLY A 769 -21.11 -31.32 -17.40
C GLY A 769 -21.36 -30.96 -15.95
N GLU A 770 -22.42 -31.50 -15.34
CA GLU A 770 -22.25 -32.24 -14.08
C GLU A 770 -23.48 -33.09 -13.73
N THR A 771 -23.29 -34.42 -13.68
CA THR A 771 -23.51 -35.31 -12.51
C THR A 771 -23.60 -36.78 -12.94
N GLY A 772 -22.67 -37.62 -12.47
CA GLY A 772 -22.64 -39.06 -12.76
C GLY A 772 -22.19 -39.39 -14.19
N ASP A 773 -22.00 -40.68 -14.48
CA ASP A 773 -21.29 -41.30 -15.62
C ASP A 773 -21.73 -40.92 -17.08
N LYS A 774 -22.35 -39.75 -17.31
CA LYS A 774 -22.87 -39.27 -18.61
C LYS A 774 -22.69 -37.76 -18.78
N ILE A 775 -22.44 -37.34 -20.03
CA ILE A 775 -22.26 -35.92 -20.43
C ILE A 775 -23.38 -35.53 -21.41
N GLU A 776 -23.97 -34.34 -21.25
CA GLU A 776 -25.09 -33.82 -22.07
C GLU A 776 -24.66 -32.63 -22.96
N PHE A 777 -25.14 -32.60 -24.21
CA PHE A 777 -24.91 -31.49 -25.14
C PHE A 777 -26.06 -30.49 -25.10
N ILE A 778 -25.77 -29.21 -24.87
CA ILE A 778 -26.81 -28.17 -24.80
C ILE A 778 -26.70 -27.11 -25.91
N TYR A 779 -25.58 -27.05 -26.64
CA TYR A 779 -25.34 -26.08 -27.71
C TYR A 779 -24.69 -26.68 -28.96
N GLN A 780 -25.13 -26.21 -30.13
CA GLN A 780 -24.46 -26.42 -31.41
C GLN A 780 -24.43 -25.10 -32.18
N ASN A 781 -23.24 -24.63 -32.59
CA ASN A 781 -23.06 -23.37 -33.33
C ASN A 781 -23.78 -22.17 -32.67
N ASP A 782 -23.54 -21.96 -31.37
CA ASP A 782 -24.13 -20.90 -30.54
C ASP A 782 -25.68 -20.86 -30.48
N ARG A 783 -26.33 -22.02 -30.69
CA ARG A 783 -27.78 -22.17 -30.48
C ARG A 783 -28.10 -23.28 -29.48
N PRO A 784 -29.04 -23.05 -28.54
CA PRO A 784 -29.45 -24.08 -27.59
C PRO A 784 -30.23 -25.20 -28.30
N LEU A 785 -29.90 -26.46 -27.99
CA LEU A 785 -30.57 -27.65 -28.52
C LEU A 785 -31.89 -27.89 -27.75
N GLU A 786 -32.98 -28.23 -28.45
CA GLU A 786 -34.30 -28.50 -27.83
C GLU A 786 -34.34 -29.84 -27.05
N GLU A 787 -33.43 -30.78 -27.36
CA GLU A 787 -33.22 -32.03 -26.60
C GLU A 787 -31.71 -32.30 -26.49
N SER A 788 -31.22 -32.51 -25.26
CA SER A 788 -29.81 -32.77 -24.96
C SER A 788 -29.48 -34.26 -25.08
N PRO A 789 -28.75 -34.73 -26.11
CA PRO A 789 -28.32 -36.13 -26.15
C PRO A 789 -27.23 -36.38 -25.10
N SER A 790 -27.35 -37.50 -24.37
CA SER A 790 -26.33 -37.94 -23.41
C SER A 790 -25.46 -39.06 -24.01
N TYR A 791 -24.14 -38.90 -23.92
CA TYR A 791 -23.17 -39.89 -24.38
C TYR A 791 -22.37 -40.47 -23.21
N SER A 792 -21.95 -41.72 -23.35
CA SER A 792 -21.03 -42.40 -22.44
C SER A 792 -19.57 -42.12 -22.82
N VAL A 793 -18.65 -42.22 -21.85
CA VAL A 793 -17.20 -42.00 -22.06
C VAL A 793 -16.64 -42.79 -23.28
N PRO A 794 -17.00 -44.06 -23.52
CA PRO A 794 -16.55 -44.79 -24.70
C PRO A 794 -17.02 -44.17 -26.03
N GLU A 795 -18.22 -43.60 -26.09
CA GLU A 795 -18.76 -42.97 -27.30
C GLU A 795 -18.05 -41.64 -27.60
N ILE A 796 -17.61 -40.92 -26.57
CA ILE A 796 -16.82 -39.69 -26.69
C ILE A 796 -15.42 -40.01 -27.24
N VAL A 797 -14.77 -41.04 -26.67
CA VAL A 797 -13.47 -41.50 -27.14
C VAL A 797 -13.55 -41.96 -28.61
N GLU A 798 -14.63 -42.64 -29.02
CA GLU A 798 -14.84 -43.07 -30.41
C GLU A 798 -15.03 -41.87 -31.36
N ALA A 799 -15.85 -40.87 -30.97
CA ALA A 799 -16.07 -39.66 -31.76
C ALA A 799 -14.81 -38.82 -31.93
N VAL A 800 -14.05 -38.62 -30.85
CA VAL A 800 -12.77 -37.88 -30.86
C VAL A 800 -11.73 -38.63 -31.71
N THR A 801 -11.65 -39.96 -31.55
CA THR A 801 -10.76 -40.78 -32.39
C THR A 801 -11.12 -40.63 -33.88
N GLY A 802 -12.41 -40.66 -34.22
CA GLY A 802 -12.89 -40.47 -35.60
C GLY A 802 -12.51 -39.12 -36.18
N TYR A 803 -12.76 -38.03 -35.44
CA TYR A 803 -12.45 -36.67 -35.86
C TYR A 803 -10.95 -36.48 -36.16
N PHE A 804 -10.07 -36.86 -35.22
CA PHE A 804 -8.62 -36.70 -35.42
C PHE A 804 -8.05 -37.68 -36.46
N THR A 805 -8.72 -38.82 -36.68
CA THR A 805 -8.38 -39.71 -37.81
C THR A 805 -8.62 -39.01 -39.15
N GLU A 806 -9.71 -38.26 -39.26
CA GLU A 806 -10.11 -37.55 -40.47
C GLU A 806 -9.28 -36.26 -40.67
N GLU A 807 -9.04 -35.50 -39.59
CA GLU A 807 -8.23 -34.26 -39.60
C GLU A 807 -6.75 -34.54 -39.92
N GLN A 808 -6.16 -35.58 -39.33
CA GLN A 808 -4.73 -35.90 -39.49
C GLN A 808 -4.45 -36.97 -40.56
N GLY A 809 -5.50 -37.52 -41.19
CA GLY A 809 -5.40 -38.59 -42.18
C GLY A 809 -4.85 -39.93 -41.64
N LYS A 810 -4.70 -40.07 -40.32
CA LYS A 810 -4.27 -41.29 -39.61
C LYS A 810 -4.88 -41.31 -38.21
N ALA A 811 -5.26 -42.51 -37.74
CA ALA A 811 -5.89 -42.64 -36.44
C ALA A 811 -4.92 -42.36 -35.29
N PRO A 812 -5.36 -41.67 -34.22
CA PRO A 812 -4.62 -41.58 -32.97
C PRO A 812 -4.21 -42.95 -32.47
N THR A 813 -3.05 -43.01 -31.82
CA THR A 813 -2.54 -44.26 -31.24
C THR A 813 -3.24 -44.58 -29.93
N GLU A 814 -3.63 -43.55 -29.18
CA GLU A 814 -4.40 -43.67 -27.95
C GLU A 814 -5.24 -42.40 -27.75
N VAL A 815 -6.46 -42.54 -27.24
CA VAL A 815 -7.31 -41.42 -26.80
C VAL A 815 -7.79 -41.76 -25.40
N VAL A 816 -7.40 -40.96 -24.42
CA VAL A 816 -7.58 -41.26 -22.99
C VAL A 816 -8.50 -40.24 -22.37
N TYR A 817 -9.56 -40.70 -21.71
CA TYR A 817 -10.35 -39.86 -20.82
C TYR A 817 -9.71 -39.89 -19.44
N THR A 818 -9.27 -38.73 -18.97
CA THR A 818 -8.52 -38.57 -17.72
C THR A 818 -9.44 -38.47 -16.50
N ASN A 819 -8.90 -38.75 -15.31
CA ASN A 819 -9.67 -38.64 -14.06
C ASN A 819 -10.08 -37.19 -13.73
N SER A 820 -9.48 -36.19 -14.38
CA SER A 820 -9.84 -34.78 -14.31
C SER A 820 -10.94 -34.37 -15.31
N GLY A 821 -11.52 -35.32 -16.05
CA GLY A 821 -12.63 -35.04 -16.97
C GLY A 821 -12.21 -34.62 -18.39
N ASN A 822 -10.90 -34.52 -18.66
CA ASN A 822 -10.36 -34.11 -19.95
C ASN A 822 -10.14 -35.30 -20.89
N VAL A 823 -10.12 -35.03 -22.21
CA VAL A 823 -9.80 -36.04 -23.23
C VAL A 823 -8.44 -35.73 -23.86
N GLU A 824 -7.50 -36.66 -23.74
CA GLU A 824 -6.15 -36.53 -24.30
C GLU A 824 -5.99 -37.41 -25.53
N VAL A 825 -5.38 -36.88 -26.59
CA VAL A 825 -5.17 -37.58 -27.86
C VAL A 825 -3.67 -37.75 -28.11
N TYR A 826 -3.24 -38.98 -28.38
CA TYR A 826 -1.83 -39.35 -28.53
C TYR A 826 -1.53 -39.91 -29.91
N TYR A 827 -0.38 -39.53 -30.47
CA TYR A 827 0.23 -40.18 -31.64
C TYR A 827 1.61 -40.74 -31.27
N GLY A 828 1.67 -42.05 -31.05
CA GLY A 828 2.81 -42.73 -30.45
C GLY A 828 2.86 -42.48 -28.95
N LYS A 829 4.03 -42.09 -28.41
CA LYS A 829 4.21 -41.70 -27.00
C LYS A 829 4.10 -40.18 -26.77
N LYS A 830 3.76 -39.42 -27.80
CA LYS A 830 3.65 -37.96 -27.73
C LYS A 830 2.18 -37.56 -27.60
N LEU A 831 1.87 -36.78 -26.58
CA LEU A 831 0.60 -36.10 -26.42
C LEU A 831 0.45 -35.08 -27.55
N TYR A 832 -0.66 -35.14 -28.26
CA TYR A 832 -0.93 -34.30 -29.42
C TYR A 832 -1.83 -33.12 -29.05
N VAL A 833 -2.89 -33.38 -28.27
CA VAL A 833 -3.78 -32.34 -27.76
C VAL A 833 -4.54 -32.85 -26.53
N THR A 834 -4.81 -31.95 -25.59
CA THR A 834 -5.73 -32.15 -24.46
C THR A 834 -6.96 -31.30 -24.68
N LEU A 835 -8.13 -31.93 -24.68
CA LEU A 835 -9.43 -31.29 -24.78
C LEU A 835 -9.98 -31.13 -23.36
N ILE A 836 -10.13 -29.87 -22.94
CA ILE A 836 -10.63 -29.52 -21.61
C ILE A 836 -12.16 -29.50 -21.64
N VAL A 837 -12.78 -30.22 -20.71
CA VAL A 837 -14.25 -30.25 -20.56
C VAL A 837 -14.60 -29.35 -19.36
N SER A 838 -14.91 -28.08 -19.64
CA SER A 838 -15.23 -27.05 -18.64
C SER A 838 -16.75 -26.96 -18.37
N THR A 839 -17.13 -26.61 -17.15
CA THR A 839 -18.52 -26.25 -16.77
C THR A 839 -18.87 -24.78 -17.07
N GLN A 840 -17.89 -23.99 -17.50
CA GLN A 840 -18.03 -22.58 -17.88
C GLN A 840 -17.57 -22.34 -19.33
N GLY A 841 -18.37 -22.81 -20.28
CA GLY A 841 -18.65 -22.10 -21.53
C GLY A 841 -17.55 -21.77 -22.55
N HIS A 842 -16.28 -22.18 -22.40
CA HIS A 842 -15.22 -21.89 -23.39
C HIS A 842 -14.28 -23.08 -23.65
N MET A 843 -14.03 -23.40 -24.93
CA MET A 843 -12.99 -24.35 -25.35
C MET A 843 -11.68 -23.61 -25.68
N TRP A 844 -10.55 -24.09 -25.14
CA TRP A 844 -9.20 -23.66 -25.54
C TRP A 844 -8.48 -24.80 -26.28
N ARG A 845 -7.72 -24.49 -27.35
CA ARG A 845 -6.79 -25.42 -28.02
C ARG A 845 -5.36 -24.94 -27.77
N MET A 846 -4.57 -25.73 -27.03
CA MET A 846 -3.13 -25.47 -26.85
C MET A 846 -2.30 -26.33 -27.83
N PRO A 847 -1.36 -25.76 -28.61
CA PRO A 847 -0.34 -26.53 -29.31
C PRO A 847 0.65 -27.10 -28.29
N ALA A 848 0.98 -28.38 -28.41
CA ALA A 848 2.00 -29.03 -27.60
C ALA A 848 3.40 -28.53 -28.01
N ASP A 849 3.90 -27.49 -27.36
CA ASP A 849 5.33 -27.23 -27.11
C ASP A 849 5.57 -26.13 -26.04
N ASP A 850 4.58 -25.78 -25.21
CA ASP A 850 4.77 -24.98 -24.00
C ASP A 850 4.41 -25.84 -22.78
N GLU A 851 5.42 -26.17 -21.96
CA GLU A 851 5.18 -26.80 -20.66
C GLU A 851 4.66 -25.76 -19.65
N ASP A 852 3.50 -26.09 -19.12
CA ASP A 852 2.89 -25.74 -17.83
C ASP A 852 1.92 -24.53 -17.75
N PRO A 853 0.63 -24.75 -18.08
CA PRO A 853 -0.46 -23.86 -17.74
C PRO A 853 -0.97 -24.11 -16.31
N GLY A 854 -1.35 -23.01 -15.66
CA GLY A 854 -1.93 -22.97 -14.33
C GLY A 854 -2.96 -24.06 -14.04
N ARG A 855 -2.71 -24.71 -12.91
CA ARG A 855 -3.67 -25.44 -12.09
C ARG A 855 -4.85 -24.52 -11.78
N GLU A 856 -6.07 -24.87 -12.20
CA GLU A 856 -7.27 -24.32 -11.55
C GLU A 856 -7.29 -24.79 -10.10
N VAL A 857 -7.58 -23.81 -9.24
CA VAL A 857 -7.67 -23.88 -7.78
C VAL A 857 -8.86 -24.76 -7.40
N PRO A 858 -8.66 -25.88 -6.68
CA PRO A 858 -9.71 -26.41 -5.82
C PRO A 858 -9.91 -25.44 -4.67
N GLU A 859 -11.16 -25.14 -4.38
CA GLU A 859 -11.68 -24.23 -3.36
C GLU A 859 -11.37 -24.69 -1.90
N GLU A 860 -10.10 -24.92 -1.58
CA GLU A 860 -9.57 -25.04 -0.20
C GLU A 860 -8.12 -24.52 -0.15
N CYS A 861 -7.90 -23.40 0.54
CA CYS A 861 -6.59 -22.83 0.83
C CYS A 861 -5.65 -23.88 1.49
N TYR A 862 -4.61 -24.33 0.79
CA TYR A 862 -3.56 -25.16 1.39
C TYR A 862 -2.63 -24.30 2.24
N LYS A 863 -2.82 -24.33 3.57
CA LYS A 863 -1.75 -24.08 4.55
C LYS A 863 -0.68 -25.16 4.36
N THR A 864 0.44 -24.87 3.70
CA THR A 864 1.54 -25.85 3.60
C THR A 864 2.29 -25.91 4.93
N ALA A 865 2.19 -27.04 5.64
CA ALA A 865 2.94 -27.27 6.86
C ALA A 865 4.41 -27.58 6.55
N LEU A 866 5.35 -27.03 7.31
CA LEU A 866 6.78 -27.34 7.21
C LEU A 866 6.98 -28.87 7.20
N GLY A 867 7.66 -29.41 6.18
CA GLY A 867 7.92 -30.83 5.99
C GLY A 867 6.84 -31.66 5.28
N ASP A 868 5.68 -31.10 4.92
CA ASP A 868 4.63 -31.77 4.12
C ASP A 868 4.80 -31.42 2.63
N MET A 869 5.49 -32.29 1.90
CA MET A 869 6.00 -32.02 0.54
C MET A 869 5.03 -32.43 -0.55
N ASN A 870 4.16 -33.40 -0.26
CA ASN A 870 3.12 -33.85 -1.19
C ASN A 870 1.74 -33.24 -0.88
N HIS A 871 1.63 -32.43 0.18
CA HIS A 871 0.42 -31.73 0.60
C HIS A 871 -0.72 -32.68 0.97
N ASP A 872 -0.38 -33.84 1.53
CA ASP A 872 -1.36 -34.82 2.02
C ASP A 872 -1.75 -34.60 3.50
N MET A 873 -1.27 -33.49 4.10
CA MET A 873 -1.43 -33.13 5.50
C MET A 873 -0.78 -34.10 6.49
N THR A 874 0.10 -35.01 6.01
CA THR A 874 0.79 -35.99 6.84
C THR A 874 2.28 -36.05 6.56
N ILE A 875 3.10 -35.52 7.47
CA ILE A 875 4.57 -35.59 7.35
C ILE A 875 5.04 -37.03 7.57
N ASN A 876 5.48 -37.69 6.50
CA ASN A 876 5.82 -39.10 6.50
C ASN A 876 7.03 -39.43 5.58
N ALA A 877 7.30 -40.72 5.38
CA ALA A 877 8.45 -41.16 4.58
C ALA A 877 8.34 -40.80 3.08
N SER A 878 7.13 -40.52 2.59
CA SER A 878 6.87 -40.06 1.22
C SER A 878 7.41 -38.65 1.00
N ASP A 879 7.31 -37.77 2.00
CA ASP A 879 7.85 -36.40 1.95
C ASP A 879 9.37 -36.41 1.95
N ALA A 880 9.97 -37.25 2.80
CA ALA A 880 11.41 -37.46 2.81
C ALA A 880 11.92 -38.00 1.46
N ALA A 881 11.14 -38.83 0.76
CA ALA A 881 11.50 -39.34 -0.55
C ALA A 881 11.49 -38.23 -1.62
N LEU A 882 10.54 -37.30 -1.55
CA LEU A 882 10.51 -36.13 -2.45
C LEU A 882 11.75 -35.25 -2.26
N ILE A 883 12.14 -34.97 -1.00
CA ILE A 883 13.36 -34.19 -0.71
C ILE A 883 14.61 -34.90 -1.23
N LEU A 884 14.69 -36.24 -1.12
CA LEU A 884 15.83 -37.00 -1.63
C LEU A 884 15.91 -37.00 -3.17
N VAL A 885 14.77 -37.02 -3.87
CA VAL A 885 14.71 -36.91 -5.33
C VAL A 885 15.20 -35.54 -5.78
N GLU A 886 14.73 -34.49 -5.11
CA GLU A 886 15.13 -33.12 -5.38
C GLU A 886 16.62 -32.89 -5.10
N ALA A 887 17.11 -33.34 -3.94
CA ALA A 887 18.53 -33.25 -3.59
C ALA A 887 19.44 -33.99 -4.59
N ALA A 888 18.97 -35.10 -5.17
CA ALA A 888 19.69 -35.83 -6.21
C ALA A 888 19.70 -35.09 -7.57
N SER A 889 18.60 -34.40 -7.92
CA SER A 889 18.53 -33.53 -9.10
C SER A 889 19.47 -32.33 -8.97
N LEU A 890 19.41 -31.62 -7.83
CA LEU A 890 20.29 -30.48 -7.54
C LEU A 890 21.76 -30.88 -7.49
N GLY A 891 22.09 -32.00 -6.86
CA GLY A 891 23.46 -32.55 -6.82
C GLY A 891 24.02 -32.95 -8.19
N SER A 892 23.15 -33.09 -9.20
CA SER A 892 23.52 -33.37 -10.59
C SER A 892 23.59 -32.11 -11.48
N GLY A 893 23.34 -30.93 -10.91
CA GLY A 893 23.37 -29.64 -11.61
C GLY A 893 22.09 -29.29 -12.36
N ASN A 894 20.98 -30.00 -12.12
CA ASN A 894 19.69 -29.66 -12.70
C ASN A 894 18.98 -28.58 -11.85
N PRO A 895 18.12 -27.74 -12.46
CA PRO A 895 17.31 -26.78 -11.73
C PRO A 895 16.31 -27.47 -10.80
N THR A 896 15.88 -26.75 -9.77
CA THR A 896 14.90 -27.23 -8.80
C THR A 896 13.56 -27.55 -9.46
N THR A 897 12.93 -28.65 -9.05
CA THR A 897 11.57 -29.01 -9.49
C THR A 897 10.49 -28.63 -8.49
N PHE A 898 10.87 -28.07 -7.33
CA PHE A 898 9.95 -27.62 -6.29
C PHE A 898 9.50 -26.18 -6.52
N GLY A 899 8.19 -25.94 -6.35
CA GLY A 899 7.63 -24.59 -6.32
C GLY A 899 8.02 -23.81 -5.07
N TYR A 900 7.74 -22.51 -5.03
CA TYR A 900 8.16 -21.61 -3.94
C TYR A 900 7.76 -22.11 -2.53
N ALA A 901 6.49 -22.50 -2.33
CA ALA A 901 5.99 -23.01 -1.05
C ALA A 901 6.61 -24.37 -0.64
N GLN A 902 6.94 -25.22 -1.61
CA GLN A 902 7.64 -26.49 -1.37
C GLN A 902 9.10 -26.25 -0.99
N ARG A 903 9.75 -25.24 -1.58
CA ARG A 903 11.12 -24.84 -1.21
C ARG A 903 11.20 -24.31 0.22
N GLN A 904 10.23 -23.51 0.64
CA GLN A 904 10.10 -23.06 2.05
C GLN A 904 9.79 -24.21 3.01
N SER A 905 9.03 -25.21 2.55
CA SER A 905 8.65 -26.37 3.38
C SER A 905 9.72 -27.47 3.47
N CYS A 906 10.68 -27.50 2.53
CA CYS A 906 11.66 -28.60 2.42
C CYS A 906 12.98 -28.37 3.19
N ASP A 907 13.36 -27.14 3.50
CA ASP A 907 14.51 -26.85 4.39
C ASP A 907 14.07 -26.95 5.85
N VAL A 908 13.89 -28.20 6.28
CA VAL A 908 13.36 -28.51 7.60
C VAL A 908 14.36 -28.15 8.70
N ASN A 909 15.66 -28.23 8.39
CA ASN A 909 16.73 -27.96 9.35
C ASN A 909 17.19 -26.48 9.38
N GLY A 910 16.74 -25.68 8.42
CA GLY A 910 16.92 -24.22 8.38
C GLY A 910 18.35 -23.79 8.02
N ASP A 911 19.09 -24.62 7.27
CA ASP A 911 20.48 -24.31 6.87
C ASP A 911 20.61 -23.73 5.45
N GLY A 912 19.47 -23.40 4.83
CA GLY A 912 19.38 -22.78 3.51
C GLY A 912 19.66 -23.74 2.36
N VAL A 913 19.80 -25.06 2.63
CA VAL A 913 20.21 -26.04 1.62
C VAL A 913 19.36 -27.31 1.70
N THR A 914 18.47 -27.52 0.72
CA THR A 914 17.68 -28.76 0.59
C THR A 914 18.57 -29.96 0.30
N ASN A 915 18.75 -30.85 1.28
CA ASN A 915 19.62 -32.01 1.11
C ASN A 915 19.14 -33.25 1.90
N ALA A 916 19.95 -34.31 1.88
CA ALA A 916 19.60 -35.56 2.57
C ALA A 916 19.45 -35.41 4.10
N SER A 917 19.98 -34.34 4.69
CA SER A 917 19.81 -33.97 6.10
C SER A 917 18.35 -33.60 6.40
N ASP A 918 17.67 -32.86 5.53
CA ASP A 918 16.27 -32.49 5.69
C ASP A 918 15.34 -33.70 5.60
N ALA A 919 15.62 -34.58 4.63
CA ALA A 919 14.92 -35.86 4.52
C ALA A 919 15.11 -36.73 5.77
N ALA A 920 16.31 -36.70 6.38
CA ALA A 920 16.57 -37.40 7.62
C ALA A 920 15.78 -36.81 8.81
N SER A 921 15.67 -35.48 8.91
CA SER A 921 14.85 -34.79 9.93
C SER A 921 13.37 -35.18 9.83
N ILE A 922 12.82 -35.25 8.62
CA ILE A 922 11.44 -35.73 8.37
C ILE A 922 11.28 -37.18 8.83
N LEU A 923 12.23 -38.07 8.50
CA LEU A 923 12.15 -39.49 8.88
C LEU A 923 12.25 -39.69 10.39
N ILE A 924 13.07 -38.88 11.09
CA ILE A 924 13.21 -38.92 12.55
C ILE A 924 11.92 -38.43 13.21
N TYR A 925 11.35 -37.32 12.72
CA TYR A 925 10.05 -36.81 13.18
C TYR A 925 8.92 -37.83 12.96
N ALA A 926 8.79 -38.37 11.76
CA ALA A 926 7.77 -39.35 11.42
C ALA A 926 7.88 -40.62 12.28
N ALA A 927 9.11 -41.06 12.61
CA ALA A 927 9.34 -42.17 13.51
C ALA A 927 8.96 -41.86 14.97
N ALA A 928 9.21 -40.64 15.45
CA ALA A 928 8.85 -40.20 16.79
C ALA A 928 7.33 -40.08 16.98
N VAL A 929 6.64 -39.46 16.01
CA VAL A 929 5.18 -39.36 15.98
C VAL A 929 4.54 -40.75 15.84
N GLY A 930 5.07 -41.61 14.97
CA GLY A 930 4.61 -43.00 14.79
C GLY A 930 4.79 -43.87 16.03
N ALA A 931 5.77 -43.56 16.90
CA ALA A 931 5.96 -44.19 18.20
C ALA A 931 5.02 -43.63 19.31
N GLY A 932 4.18 -42.65 18.98
CA GLY A 932 3.19 -42.04 19.88
C GLY A 932 3.69 -40.85 20.69
N ASN A 933 4.84 -40.26 20.33
CA ASN A 933 5.34 -39.06 20.98
C ASN A 933 4.70 -37.80 20.37
N LYS A 934 3.83 -37.12 21.12
CA LYS A 934 3.06 -35.95 20.63
C LYS A 934 3.74 -34.60 20.88
N ASP A 935 4.84 -34.59 21.65
CA ASP A 935 5.50 -33.35 22.06
C ASP A 935 6.67 -32.97 21.14
N VAL A 936 7.02 -33.81 20.17
CA VAL A 936 8.09 -33.55 19.20
C VAL A 936 7.53 -32.72 18.05
N ARG A 937 8.11 -31.55 17.80
CA ARG A 937 7.78 -30.68 16.66
C ARG A 937 8.88 -30.77 15.62
N LEU A 938 8.51 -30.58 14.35
CA LEU A 938 9.50 -30.58 13.27
C LEU A 938 10.51 -29.41 13.40
N SER A 939 10.08 -28.30 14.01
CA SER A 939 10.93 -27.16 14.37
C SER A 939 12.04 -27.49 15.36
N ASP A 940 11.92 -28.57 16.15
CA ASP A 940 12.95 -28.98 17.13
C ASP A 940 14.24 -29.48 16.45
N PHE A 941 14.18 -29.74 15.14
CA PHE A 941 15.31 -30.15 14.31
C PHE A 941 15.96 -28.98 13.54
N ARG A 942 15.44 -27.75 13.68
CA ARG A 942 16.13 -26.54 13.19
C ARG A 942 17.38 -26.32 14.03
N LYS A 943 18.55 -26.14 13.39
CA LYS A 943 19.81 -25.92 14.13
C LYS A 943 19.73 -24.64 14.97
N ASN A 944 20.27 -24.70 16.19
CA ASN A 944 20.84 -23.54 16.89
C ASN A 944 22.18 -23.15 16.25
#